data_AF-E3L7F5-F1
#
_entry.id   AF-E3L7F5-F1
#
_cell.length_a   1.000
_cell.length_b   1.000
_cell.length_c   1.000
_cell.angle_alpha   90.00
_cell.angle_beta   90.00
_cell.angle_gamma   90.00
#
_symmetry.space_group_name_H-M   'P 1'
#
loop_
_entity.id
_entity.type
_entity.pdbx_description
1 polymer ?
#
loop_
_entity_poly.entity_id
_entity_poly.type
_entity_poly.pdbx_seq_one_letter_code
_entity_poly.pdbx_strand_id
1 'polypeptide(L)'
;MKDQISRALATRNLKLNDKELLDVTNLAKRFDKELSPPVNRYKPTEQAVSKPSEYEDYLAKLRLHYLITGQLEALQSKWESIKLSKGLTSAEEYVMASAAEEIGERNPVLYTFMRTQLRRNVIESITPQLERWQRQLNQNLLNRDLQSYFPTIFSEELSKPHVNRPRLDLEEFSKARTAQLQSLEGAASLIPELNTPVALEESGDSIFAVGKALRNTPSDGGLMNVLYNYSTVKGFQNILQHVITATHKLLLNELEKPVLVAFTKPLELKPSLESIFKSLSKEDVEWREDFFQKFYGTLATPPIVFAQLKGLPEDEIHIRTALGNHADFIDSLPAKDEHELWEASSDRGRFAKRLDEIERRFIKENKDLTRLKDFRDQAVHPDAVVERPFVENLYQQGIIDDAIRQELNPSGGLSRANFLKALGKQEDFVRRIMKKLQYNLSDKLDASEGKSGEIAVRTTERLAQFQIKQLNAEAKSIYVTPGLFADPPSYNFDKALEVYQPDNIKKLANRLENKELFTKAYIEALFSPKSPVVGYKSKMDEFLSQIKIPQSGHLMDPINKEGITNQLRDFDERLSAIYLKPLEIRDSRLDRTPYARLTDHARENLNKIAHDIYSRRQELDKLLSIKTTWEAEIEKFEQEHLLQIPQMLKIMESSLHDTNAYEIASRSSAQANSLSQRLARFFLSWGKKSETSYKKSRKNNRFR
;
A
#
# COMPACT_ATOMS: atom_id res chain seq x y z
N MET A 1 -0.94 31.82 -26.37
CA MET A 1 0.03 32.92 -26.22
C MET A 1 0.31 33.28 -24.75
N LYS A 2 -0.71 33.58 -23.93
CA LYS A 2 -0.57 33.82 -22.47
C LYS A 2 0.27 32.76 -21.75
N ASP A 3 -0.02 31.47 -21.92
CA ASP A 3 0.78 30.41 -21.28
C ASP A 3 2.22 30.34 -21.78
N GLN A 4 2.46 30.66 -23.06
CA GLN A 4 3.80 30.66 -23.65
C GLN A 4 4.65 31.80 -23.10
N ILE A 5 4.08 33.01 -22.94
CA ILE A 5 4.79 34.13 -22.34
C ILE A 5 5.01 33.92 -20.84
N SER A 6 4.01 33.42 -20.11
CA SER A 6 4.15 33.10 -18.68
C SER A 6 5.26 32.08 -18.46
N ARG A 7 5.31 31.03 -19.31
CA ARG A 7 6.41 30.05 -19.31
C ARG A 7 7.76 30.69 -19.61
N ALA A 8 7.84 31.55 -20.63
CA ALA A 8 9.08 32.23 -20.99
C ALA A 8 9.60 33.09 -19.84
N LEU A 9 8.74 33.93 -19.24
CA LEU A 9 9.06 34.78 -18.08
C LEU A 9 9.46 33.95 -16.84
N ALA A 10 8.89 32.75 -16.69
CA ALA A 10 9.15 31.88 -15.56
C ALA A 10 10.46 31.08 -15.68
N THR A 11 10.76 30.57 -16.87
CA THR A 11 11.73 29.47 -17.06
C THR A 11 12.90 29.78 -17.97
N ARG A 12 12.87 30.90 -18.71
CA ARG A 12 13.88 31.22 -19.72
C ARG A 12 14.48 32.60 -19.47
N ASN A 13 15.80 32.72 -19.66
CA ASN A 13 16.48 34.00 -19.75
C ASN A 13 16.61 34.38 -21.22
N LEU A 14 15.50 34.79 -21.85
CA LEU A 14 15.51 35.16 -23.27
C LEU A 14 15.94 36.62 -23.43
N LYS A 15 16.74 36.91 -24.46
CA LYS A 15 17.05 38.27 -24.89
C LYS A 15 16.31 38.58 -26.19
N LEU A 16 15.79 39.80 -26.26
CA LEU A 16 15.12 40.34 -27.43
C LEU A 16 16.16 40.82 -28.46
N ASN A 17 15.72 41.07 -29.70
CA ASN A 17 16.57 41.53 -30.81
C ASN A 17 17.38 42.80 -30.49
N ASP A 18 16.87 43.64 -29.58
CA ASP A 18 17.53 44.85 -29.07
C ASP A 18 18.45 44.61 -27.85
N LYS A 19 18.69 43.33 -27.51
CA LYS A 19 19.52 42.85 -26.39
C LYS A 19 18.91 43.05 -25.00
N GLU A 20 17.68 43.55 -24.87
CA GLU A 20 16.97 43.60 -23.59
C GLU A 20 16.56 42.20 -23.11
N LEU A 21 16.52 41.99 -21.79
CA LEU A 21 16.01 40.74 -21.22
C LEU A 21 14.48 40.73 -21.32
N LEU A 22 13.91 39.62 -21.81
CA LEU A 22 12.48 39.36 -21.73
C LEU A 22 12.13 38.99 -20.27
N ASP A 23 11.87 40.02 -19.48
CA ASP A 23 11.42 39.92 -18.10
C ASP A 23 10.13 40.72 -17.87
N VAL A 24 9.55 40.55 -16.68
CA VAL A 24 8.28 41.16 -16.27
C VAL A 24 8.33 42.68 -16.43
N THR A 25 9.44 43.31 -16.03
CA THR A 25 9.58 44.77 -16.00
C THR A 25 9.72 45.35 -17.41
N ASN A 26 10.50 44.72 -18.29
CA ASN A 26 10.69 45.23 -19.65
C ASN A 26 9.46 44.99 -20.54
N LEU A 27 8.78 43.86 -20.38
CA LEU A 27 7.53 43.61 -21.11
C LEU A 27 6.40 44.54 -20.63
N ALA A 28 6.33 44.86 -19.33
CA ALA A 28 5.39 45.85 -18.82
C ALA A 28 5.63 47.25 -19.41
N LYS A 29 6.90 47.67 -19.55
CA LYS A 29 7.25 48.93 -20.21
C LYS A 29 6.79 48.98 -21.67
N ARG A 30 6.84 47.85 -22.39
CA ARG A 30 6.34 47.76 -23.78
C ARG A 30 4.82 47.91 -23.83
N PHE A 31 4.09 47.29 -22.90
CA PHE A 31 2.65 47.52 -22.78
C PHE A 31 2.32 48.99 -22.49
N ASP A 32 3.03 49.62 -21.54
CA ASP A 32 2.84 51.04 -21.22
C ASP A 32 3.14 51.97 -22.42
N LYS A 33 4.04 51.57 -23.32
CA LYS A 33 4.44 52.36 -24.50
C LYS A 33 3.52 52.16 -25.72
N GLU A 34 3.06 50.94 -25.96
CA GLU A 34 2.40 50.55 -27.21
C GLU A 34 0.87 50.47 -27.11
N LEU A 35 0.30 50.42 -25.90
CA LEU A 35 -1.14 50.43 -25.70
C LEU A 35 -1.68 51.86 -25.64
N SER A 36 -2.76 52.14 -26.38
CA SER A 36 -3.46 53.43 -26.36
C SER A 36 -4.94 53.28 -25.99
N PRO A 37 -5.46 54.12 -25.06
CA PRO A 37 -4.73 55.10 -24.26
C PRO A 37 -3.89 54.43 -23.16
N PRO A 38 -2.75 55.01 -22.74
CA PRO A 38 -1.98 54.50 -21.62
C PRO A 38 -2.82 54.58 -20.33
N VAL A 39 -2.93 53.45 -19.62
CA VAL A 39 -3.74 53.34 -18.40
C VAL A 39 -3.14 54.20 -17.27
N ASN A 40 -1.81 54.37 -17.25
CA ASN A 40 -1.13 55.33 -16.39
C ASN A 40 -1.15 56.74 -17.02
N ARG A 41 -2.15 57.57 -16.68
CA ARG A 41 -2.05 59.02 -16.94
C ARG A 41 -0.80 59.58 -16.25
N TYR A 42 0.08 60.17 -17.05
CA TYR A 42 1.30 60.87 -16.65
C TYR A 42 1.05 61.73 -15.39
N LYS A 43 1.70 61.39 -14.27
CA LYS A 43 1.78 62.29 -13.10
C LYS A 43 3.12 63.02 -13.16
N PRO A 44 3.14 64.36 -13.12
CA PRO A 44 4.37 65.13 -13.16
C PRO A 44 5.34 64.69 -12.07
N THR A 45 6.59 64.55 -12.48
CA THR A 45 7.75 64.07 -11.74
C THR A 45 8.04 65.00 -10.57
N GLU A 46 7.76 64.57 -9.33
CA GLU A 46 8.55 64.95 -8.14
C GLU A 46 8.15 64.22 -6.83
N GLN A 47 7.05 63.45 -6.77
CA GLN A 47 6.69 62.68 -5.55
C GLN A 47 6.09 61.30 -5.81
N ALA A 48 6.58 60.56 -6.80
CA ALA A 48 6.15 59.19 -7.03
C ALA A 48 7.07 58.18 -6.33
N VAL A 49 6.65 57.68 -5.17
CA VAL A 49 7.14 56.37 -4.71
C VAL A 49 6.82 55.36 -5.82
N SER A 50 7.85 54.75 -6.40
CA SER A 50 7.77 53.74 -7.47
C SER A 50 6.80 52.62 -7.11
N LYS A 51 5.52 52.79 -7.45
CA LYS A 51 4.54 51.71 -7.45
C LYS A 51 4.72 50.93 -8.76
N PRO A 52 4.74 49.59 -8.74
CA PRO A 52 4.75 48.79 -9.96
C PRO A 52 3.59 49.22 -10.86
N SER A 53 3.82 49.24 -12.18
CA SER A 53 2.74 49.45 -13.16
C SER A 53 1.70 48.33 -13.02
N GLU A 54 0.43 48.60 -13.30
CA GLU A 54 -0.63 47.59 -13.26
C GLU A 54 -0.34 46.41 -14.20
N TYR A 55 0.32 46.68 -15.33
CA TYR A 55 0.85 45.68 -16.24
C TYR A 55 2.01 44.86 -15.67
N GLU A 56 2.85 45.47 -14.84
CA GLU A 56 3.96 44.78 -14.18
C GLU A 56 3.42 43.81 -13.10
N ASP A 57 2.41 44.24 -12.35
CA ASP A 57 1.69 43.39 -11.40
C ASP A 57 0.97 42.23 -12.11
N TYR A 58 0.27 42.51 -13.21
CA TYR A 58 -0.37 41.50 -14.05
C TYR A 58 0.63 40.46 -14.59
N LEU A 59 1.74 40.89 -15.20
CA LEU A 59 2.77 40.00 -15.74
C LEU A 59 3.50 39.22 -14.63
N ALA A 60 3.72 39.82 -13.46
CA ALA A 60 4.27 39.13 -12.29
C ALA A 60 3.33 38.02 -11.80
N LYS A 61 2.02 38.30 -11.73
CA LYS A 61 0.99 37.30 -11.38
C LYS A 61 0.91 36.19 -12.40
N LEU A 62 0.93 36.49 -13.70
CA LEU A 62 0.97 35.48 -14.77
C LEU A 62 2.18 34.55 -14.64
N ARG A 63 3.37 35.13 -14.42
CA ARG A 63 4.61 34.36 -14.22
C ARG A 63 4.53 33.45 -13.00
N LEU A 64 4.10 34.00 -11.86
CA LEU A 64 4.06 33.24 -10.60
C LEU A 64 2.92 32.21 -10.60
N HIS A 65 1.77 32.54 -11.18
CA HIS A 65 0.66 31.61 -11.40
C HIS A 65 1.12 30.39 -12.22
N TYR A 66 1.89 30.61 -13.30
CA TYR A 66 2.46 29.52 -14.08
C TYR A 66 3.40 28.62 -13.26
N LEU A 67 4.29 29.21 -12.45
CA LEU A 67 5.21 28.45 -11.60
C LEU A 67 4.47 27.62 -10.53
N ILE A 68 3.47 28.22 -9.87
CA ILE A 68 2.68 27.53 -8.85
C ILE A 68 1.87 26.40 -9.48
N THR A 69 1.20 26.67 -10.61
CA THR A 69 0.41 25.66 -11.34
C THR A 69 1.27 24.46 -11.71
N GLY A 70 2.46 24.69 -12.29
CA GLY A 70 3.37 23.59 -12.64
C GLY A 70 3.86 22.78 -11.43
N GLN A 71 4.03 23.40 -10.26
CA GLN A 71 4.37 22.67 -9.03
C GLN A 71 3.23 21.80 -8.52
N LEU A 72 2.00 22.33 -8.52
CA LEU A 72 0.81 21.58 -8.08
C LEU A 72 0.48 20.45 -9.05
N GLU A 73 0.58 20.68 -10.36
CA GLU A 73 0.39 19.64 -11.39
C GLU A 73 1.46 18.55 -11.32
N ALA A 74 2.72 18.90 -11.04
CA ALA A 74 3.77 17.92 -10.84
C ALA A 74 3.53 17.04 -9.60
N LEU A 75 3.01 17.62 -8.51
CA LEU A 75 2.60 16.88 -7.33
C LEU A 75 1.42 15.95 -7.64
N GLN A 76 0.40 16.46 -8.33
CA GLN A 76 -0.77 15.67 -8.75
C GLN A 76 -0.35 14.51 -9.66
N SER A 77 0.52 14.75 -10.64
CA SER A 77 1.02 13.71 -11.54
C SER A 77 1.79 12.62 -10.80
N LYS A 78 2.62 13.00 -9.82
CA LYS A 78 3.32 12.05 -8.95
C LYS A 78 2.33 11.22 -8.14
N TRP A 79 1.32 11.86 -7.54
CA TRP A 79 0.27 11.21 -6.77
C TRP A 79 -0.52 10.19 -7.60
N GLU A 80 -0.96 10.57 -8.80
CA GLU A 80 -1.71 9.71 -9.73
C GLU A 80 -0.85 8.54 -10.27
N SER A 81 0.48 8.68 -10.28
CA SER A 81 1.39 7.65 -10.75
C SER A 81 1.64 6.51 -9.75
N ILE A 82 1.16 6.61 -8.50
CA ILE A 82 1.37 5.60 -7.47
C ILE A 82 0.76 4.26 -7.91
N LYS A 83 1.59 3.22 -7.97
CA LYS A 83 1.19 1.85 -8.22
C LYS A 83 1.50 0.97 -7.01
N LEU A 84 0.48 0.45 -6.37
CA LEU A 84 0.59 -0.48 -5.23
C LEU A 84 0.75 -1.92 -5.76
N SER A 85 1.91 -2.20 -6.35
CA SER A 85 2.22 -3.50 -6.96
C SER A 85 2.52 -4.56 -5.89
N LYS A 86 2.05 -5.79 -6.15
CA LYS A 86 2.31 -7.02 -5.38
C LYS A 86 3.11 -8.04 -6.22
N GLY A 87 3.71 -7.58 -7.32
CA GLY A 87 4.41 -8.40 -8.30
C GLY A 87 5.77 -8.89 -7.80
N LEU A 88 6.68 -9.17 -8.73
CA LEU A 88 8.04 -9.54 -8.40
C LEU A 88 8.77 -8.40 -7.66
N THR A 89 9.59 -8.77 -6.69
CA THR A 89 10.60 -7.90 -6.11
C THR A 89 11.77 -7.73 -7.08
N SER A 90 12.60 -6.70 -6.92
CA SER A 90 13.76 -6.48 -7.80
C SER A 90 14.72 -7.68 -7.84
N ALA A 91 14.88 -8.38 -6.71
CA ALA A 91 15.62 -9.63 -6.62
C ALA A 91 15.03 -10.73 -7.52
N GLU A 92 13.71 -10.88 -7.49
CA GLU A 92 13.01 -11.90 -8.27
C GLU A 92 12.96 -11.55 -9.77
N GLU A 93 12.86 -10.26 -10.11
CA GLU A 93 12.98 -9.78 -11.49
C GLU A 93 14.37 -10.10 -12.07
N TYR A 94 15.44 -9.88 -11.30
CA TYR A 94 16.80 -10.24 -11.68
C TYR A 94 16.97 -11.75 -11.92
N VAL A 95 16.47 -12.57 -11.00
CA VAL A 95 16.51 -14.04 -11.13
C VAL A 95 15.70 -14.51 -12.33
N MET A 96 14.54 -13.89 -12.59
CA MET A 96 13.72 -14.21 -13.76
C MET A 96 14.43 -13.88 -15.07
N ALA A 97 15.08 -12.72 -15.15
CA ALA A 97 15.87 -12.32 -16.31
C ALA A 97 17.03 -13.29 -16.56
N SER A 98 17.76 -13.66 -15.50
CA SER A 98 18.87 -14.61 -15.58
C SER A 98 18.42 -16.00 -16.06
N ALA A 99 17.26 -16.48 -15.57
CA ALA A 99 16.68 -17.74 -16.03
C ALA A 99 16.24 -17.67 -17.50
N ALA A 100 15.66 -16.55 -17.93
CA ALA A 100 15.23 -16.37 -19.32
C ALA A 100 16.43 -16.32 -20.28
N GLU A 101 17.52 -15.65 -19.90
CA GLU A 101 18.76 -15.59 -20.66
C GLU A 101 19.37 -16.99 -20.84
N GLU A 102 19.54 -17.75 -19.75
CA GLU A 102 20.12 -19.09 -19.84
C GLU A 102 19.24 -20.05 -20.66
N ILE A 103 17.91 -19.92 -20.60
CA ILE A 103 17.02 -20.68 -21.48
C ILE A 103 17.28 -20.35 -22.95
N GLY A 104 17.51 -19.07 -23.28
CA GLY A 104 17.77 -18.61 -24.64
C GLY A 104 19.10 -19.08 -25.23
N GLU A 105 20.11 -19.31 -24.40
CA GLU A 105 21.44 -19.76 -24.84
C GLU A 105 21.54 -21.27 -25.07
N ARG A 106 20.59 -22.05 -24.56
CA ARG A 106 20.66 -23.53 -24.59
C ARG A 106 20.02 -24.10 -25.85
N ASN A 107 20.65 -25.13 -26.42
CA ASN A 107 20.06 -25.91 -27.51
C ASN A 107 18.87 -26.75 -26.97
N PRO A 108 17.62 -26.46 -27.41
CA PRO A 108 16.43 -27.14 -26.88
C PRO A 108 16.44 -28.66 -27.12
N VAL A 109 16.93 -29.09 -28.29
CA VAL A 109 16.90 -30.50 -28.71
C VAL A 109 17.82 -31.34 -27.82
N LEU A 110 19.06 -30.88 -27.62
CA LEU A 110 20.04 -31.60 -26.81
C LEU A 110 19.62 -31.67 -25.34
N TYR A 111 19.12 -30.55 -24.81
CA TYR A 111 18.70 -30.46 -23.42
C TYR A 111 17.48 -31.36 -23.14
N THR A 112 16.45 -31.28 -23.99
CA THR A 112 15.24 -32.09 -23.85
C THR A 112 15.56 -33.58 -24.00
N PHE A 113 16.47 -33.96 -24.90
CA PHE A 113 16.88 -35.36 -25.06
C PHE A 113 17.47 -35.95 -23.76
N MET A 114 18.50 -35.31 -23.18
CA MET A 114 19.13 -35.79 -21.96
C MET A 114 18.15 -35.92 -20.79
N ARG A 115 17.20 -35.00 -20.71
CA ARG A 115 16.24 -34.93 -19.62
C ARG A 115 14.95 -35.72 -19.86
N THR A 116 14.73 -36.30 -21.05
CA THR A 116 13.55 -37.13 -21.31
C THR A 116 13.55 -38.41 -20.48
N GLN A 117 14.72 -38.99 -20.21
CA GLN A 117 14.83 -40.25 -19.45
C GLN A 117 14.44 -40.07 -17.98
N LEU A 118 14.88 -38.99 -17.32
CA LEU A 118 14.50 -38.70 -15.94
C LEU A 118 12.98 -38.53 -15.79
N ARG A 119 12.34 -37.85 -16.74
CA ARG A 119 10.89 -37.68 -16.76
C ARG A 119 10.17 -39.01 -16.97
N ARG A 120 10.70 -39.86 -17.86
CA ARG A 120 10.17 -41.21 -18.09
C ARG A 120 10.20 -42.04 -16.81
N ASN A 121 11.32 -42.04 -16.08
CA ASN A 121 11.43 -42.75 -14.81
C ASN A 121 10.40 -42.26 -13.78
N VAL A 122 10.16 -40.95 -13.71
CA VAL A 122 9.12 -40.37 -12.86
C VAL A 122 7.74 -40.88 -13.26
N ILE A 123 7.41 -40.84 -14.55
CA ILE A 123 6.12 -41.31 -15.08
C ILE A 123 5.92 -42.80 -14.77
N GLU A 124 6.94 -43.62 -15.02
CA GLU A 124 6.92 -45.05 -14.72
C GLU A 124 6.71 -45.33 -13.23
N SER A 125 7.30 -44.52 -12.34
CA SER A 125 7.12 -44.68 -10.89
C SER A 125 5.70 -44.41 -10.39
N ILE A 126 5.00 -43.44 -10.99
CA ILE A 126 3.64 -43.04 -10.55
C ILE A 126 2.52 -43.82 -11.24
N THR A 127 2.80 -44.40 -12.41
CA THR A 127 1.80 -45.09 -13.26
C THR A 127 1.06 -46.20 -12.50
N PRO A 128 1.72 -47.10 -11.72
CA PRO A 128 1.01 -48.16 -11.00
C PRO A 128 -0.04 -47.64 -10.02
N GLN A 129 0.25 -46.53 -9.33
CA GLN A 129 -0.67 -45.94 -8.36
C GLN A 129 -1.89 -45.34 -9.07
N LEU A 130 -1.67 -44.66 -10.21
CA LEU A 130 -2.73 -44.06 -11.02
C LEU A 130 -3.63 -45.12 -11.66
N GLU A 131 -3.05 -46.20 -12.19
CA GLU A 131 -3.82 -47.34 -12.74
C GLU A 131 -4.66 -48.02 -11.67
N ARG A 132 -4.08 -48.22 -10.47
CA ARG A 132 -4.83 -48.77 -9.32
C ARG A 132 -6.03 -47.89 -9.00
N TRP A 133 -5.82 -46.57 -8.97
CA TRP A 133 -6.87 -45.58 -8.73
C TRP A 133 -8.00 -45.67 -9.77
N GLN A 134 -7.64 -45.72 -11.06
CA GLN A 134 -8.59 -45.84 -12.17
C GLN A 134 -9.41 -47.14 -12.10
N ARG A 135 -8.75 -48.28 -11.82
CA ARG A 135 -9.44 -49.58 -11.69
C ARG A 135 -10.43 -49.57 -10.53
N GLN A 136 -10.07 -49.01 -9.38
CA GLN A 136 -10.93 -48.99 -8.19
C GLN A 136 -12.16 -48.09 -8.36
N LEU A 137 -12.06 -47.03 -9.18
CA LEU A 137 -13.17 -46.10 -9.43
C LEU A 137 -13.95 -46.38 -10.72
N ASN A 138 -13.44 -47.30 -11.55
CA ASN A 138 -13.99 -47.58 -12.88
C ASN A 138 -14.17 -46.32 -13.73
N GLN A 139 -13.21 -45.39 -13.65
CA GLN A 139 -13.25 -44.09 -14.33
C GLN A 139 -11.85 -43.68 -14.79
N ASN A 140 -11.78 -43.02 -15.94
CA ASN A 140 -10.54 -42.41 -16.41
C ASN A 140 -10.22 -41.18 -15.57
N LEU A 141 -9.11 -41.24 -14.84
CA LEU A 141 -8.64 -40.15 -13.97
C LEU A 141 -8.03 -39.00 -14.78
N LEU A 142 -7.31 -39.33 -15.85
CA LEU A 142 -6.58 -38.39 -16.69
C LEU A 142 -7.19 -38.36 -18.09
N ASN A 143 -7.19 -37.19 -18.71
CA ASN A 143 -7.83 -36.93 -20.00
C ASN A 143 -6.84 -36.88 -21.17
N ARG A 144 -5.55 -37.11 -20.91
CA ARG A 144 -4.44 -37.05 -21.88
C ARG A 144 -3.24 -37.85 -21.37
N ASP A 145 -2.25 -38.03 -22.22
CA ASP A 145 -1.01 -38.75 -21.90
C ASP A 145 -0.22 -38.07 -20.75
N LEU A 146 0.42 -38.86 -19.90
CA LEU A 146 1.14 -38.40 -18.70
C LEU A 146 2.22 -37.37 -19.05
N GLN A 147 2.91 -37.53 -20.19
CA GLN A 147 3.95 -36.61 -20.66
C GLN A 147 3.44 -35.19 -20.89
N SER A 148 2.15 -35.03 -21.22
CA SER A 148 1.56 -33.73 -21.55
C SER A 148 1.26 -32.84 -20.33
N TYR A 149 1.28 -33.41 -19.13
CA TYR A 149 1.13 -32.66 -17.88
C TYR A 149 2.41 -31.94 -17.46
N PHE A 150 3.57 -32.37 -17.96
CA PHE A 150 4.86 -31.77 -17.64
C PHE A 150 5.10 -30.51 -18.49
N PRO A 151 5.30 -29.34 -17.84
CA PRO A 151 5.49 -28.10 -18.56
C PRO A 151 6.79 -28.08 -19.36
N THR A 152 6.78 -27.39 -20.50
CA THR A 152 7.99 -27.12 -21.27
C THR A 152 8.68 -25.83 -20.82
N ILE A 153 10.00 -25.82 -20.93
CA ILE A 153 10.87 -24.68 -20.63
C ILE A 153 11.12 -23.86 -21.89
N PHE A 154 11.17 -24.51 -23.06
CA PHE A 154 11.53 -23.88 -24.34
C PHE A 154 10.29 -23.47 -25.14
N SER A 155 10.34 -22.28 -25.73
CA SER A 155 9.20 -21.75 -26.49
C SER A 155 9.00 -22.47 -27.81
N GLU A 156 10.06 -22.99 -28.44
CA GLU A 156 9.98 -23.71 -29.72
C GLU A 156 9.20 -25.03 -29.61
N GLU A 157 9.08 -25.60 -28.42
CA GLU A 157 8.30 -26.82 -28.19
C GLU A 157 6.79 -26.59 -28.23
N LEU A 158 6.32 -25.36 -27.99
CA LEU A 158 4.90 -24.99 -28.00
C LEU A 158 4.34 -24.87 -29.43
N SER A 159 5.20 -24.62 -30.42
CA SER A 159 4.81 -24.48 -31.83
C SER A 159 4.47 -25.81 -32.51
N LYS A 160 4.65 -26.95 -31.82
CA LYS A 160 4.37 -28.29 -32.36
C LYS A 160 2.85 -28.57 -32.27
N PRO A 161 2.13 -28.76 -33.39
CA PRO A 161 0.66 -28.77 -33.46
C PRO A 161 -0.05 -29.90 -32.69
N HIS A 162 0.69 -30.83 -32.09
CA HIS A 162 0.14 -32.00 -31.36
C HIS A 162 0.54 -32.05 -29.88
N VAL A 163 1.15 -30.99 -29.35
CA VAL A 163 1.70 -30.99 -27.99
C VAL A 163 1.02 -29.90 -27.15
N ASN A 164 -0.15 -30.21 -26.59
CA ASN A 164 -0.83 -29.31 -25.65
C ASN A 164 -0.18 -29.41 -24.25
N ARG A 165 1.05 -28.90 -24.14
CA ARG A 165 1.83 -28.84 -22.89
C ARG A 165 1.74 -27.44 -22.27
N PRO A 166 1.65 -27.33 -20.94
CA PRO A 166 1.74 -26.04 -20.29
C PRO A 166 3.14 -25.44 -20.45
N ARG A 167 3.24 -24.10 -20.44
CA ARG A 167 4.52 -23.40 -20.31
C ARG A 167 4.89 -23.34 -18.83
N LEU A 168 6.17 -23.48 -18.50
CA LEU A 168 6.64 -23.27 -17.13
C LEU A 168 6.41 -21.81 -16.71
N ASP A 169 5.82 -21.62 -15.54
CA ASP A 169 5.68 -20.30 -14.93
C ASP A 169 7.04 -19.85 -14.36
N LEU A 170 7.72 -18.98 -15.10
CA LEU A 170 9.01 -18.42 -14.70
C LEU A 170 8.87 -17.42 -13.55
N GLU A 171 7.71 -16.79 -13.36
CA GLU A 171 7.48 -15.90 -12.22
C GLU A 171 7.49 -16.72 -10.92
N GLU A 172 6.74 -17.82 -10.90
CA GLU A 172 6.69 -18.73 -9.75
C GLU A 172 8.05 -19.36 -9.45
N PHE A 173 8.77 -19.79 -10.50
CA PHE A 173 10.13 -20.31 -10.37
C PHE A 173 11.08 -19.27 -9.76
N SER A 174 11.01 -18.02 -10.22
CA SER A 174 11.94 -16.97 -9.79
C SER A 174 11.73 -16.59 -8.33
N LYS A 175 10.48 -16.60 -7.85
CA LYS A 175 10.16 -16.48 -6.42
C LYS A 175 10.84 -17.58 -5.59
N ALA A 176 10.71 -18.84 -6.02
CA ALA A 176 11.30 -19.98 -5.33
C ALA A 176 12.84 -19.95 -5.35
N ARG A 177 13.44 -19.65 -6.50
CA ARG A 177 14.90 -19.60 -6.68
C ARG A 177 15.53 -18.43 -5.92
N THR A 178 14.87 -17.27 -5.89
CA THR A 178 15.32 -16.12 -5.09
C THR A 178 15.39 -16.48 -3.61
N ALA A 179 14.37 -17.16 -3.08
CA ALA A 179 14.36 -17.61 -1.69
C ALA A 179 15.52 -18.57 -1.35
N GLN A 180 15.92 -19.42 -2.30
CA GLN A 180 17.10 -20.29 -2.15
C GLN A 180 18.39 -19.49 -2.12
N LEU A 181 18.60 -18.60 -3.09
CA LEU A 181 19.83 -17.81 -3.18
C LEU A 181 20.03 -16.92 -1.94
N GLN A 182 18.96 -16.35 -1.39
CA GLN A 182 19.03 -15.53 -0.17
C GLN A 182 19.39 -16.29 1.10
N SER A 183 19.22 -17.61 1.11
CA SER A 183 19.62 -18.43 2.26
C SER A 183 21.10 -18.81 2.29
N LEU A 184 21.83 -18.54 1.21
CA LEU A 184 23.26 -18.78 1.11
C LEU A 184 24.04 -17.65 1.77
N GLU A 185 24.91 -18.01 2.69
CA GLU A 185 25.80 -17.05 3.34
C GLU A 185 26.70 -16.36 2.30
N GLY A 186 26.74 -15.02 2.32
CA GLY A 186 27.52 -14.23 1.37
C GLY A 186 26.89 -14.02 -0.02
N ALA A 187 25.75 -14.62 -0.36
CA ALA A 187 25.13 -14.40 -1.68
C ALA A 187 24.74 -12.94 -1.94
N ALA A 188 24.36 -12.21 -0.89
CA ALA A 188 24.09 -10.78 -0.94
C ALA A 188 25.32 -9.90 -1.28
N SER A 189 26.54 -10.44 -1.11
CA SER A 189 27.77 -9.75 -1.54
C SER A 189 28.05 -9.91 -3.03
N LEU A 190 27.48 -10.93 -3.67
CA LEU A 190 27.65 -11.25 -5.09
C LEU A 190 26.49 -10.73 -5.94
N ILE A 191 25.28 -10.71 -5.38
CA ILE A 191 24.07 -10.17 -6.01
C ILE A 191 23.47 -9.15 -5.02
N PRO A 192 23.80 -7.85 -5.16
CA PRO A 192 23.33 -6.81 -4.25
C PRO A 192 21.80 -6.75 -4.10
N GLU A 193 21.06 -7.15 -5.13
CA GLU A 193 19.60 -7.22 -5.17
C GLU A 193 19.03 -8.27 -4.18
N LEU A 194 19.82 -9.27 -3.75
CA LEU A 194 19.42 -10.27 -2.76
C LEU A 194 19.40 -9.75 -1.31
N ASN A 195 19.85 -8.50 -1.06
CA ASN A 195 19.74 -7.86 0.26
C ASN A 195 18.28 -7.65 0.69
N THR A 196 17.33 -7.57 -0.26
CA THR A 196 15.90 -7.47 0.05
C THR A 196 15.36 -8.85 0.42
N PRO A 197 14.96 -9.12 1.67
CA PRO A 197 14.56 -10.45 2.07
C PRO A 197 13.19 -10.86 1.48
N VAL A 198 13.00 -12.12 1.08
CA VAL A 198 11.72 -12.62 0.54
C VAL A 198 10.57 -12.31 1.51
N ALA A 199 9.51 -11.70 0.97
CA ALA A 199 8.24 -11.50 1.66
C ALA A 199 7.59 -12.86 1.91
N LEU A 200 7.49 -13.25 3.18
CA LEU A 200 6.87 -14.49 3.63
C LEU A 200 5.35 -14.37 3.47
N GLU A 201 4.79 -14.87 2.37
CA GLU A 201 3.36 -15.20 2.39
C GLU A 201 3.19 -16.41 3.30
N GLU A 202 2.59 -16.21 4.48
CA GLU A 202 1.97 -17.31 5.22
C GLU A 202 0.65 -17.75 4.56
N SER A 203 0.48 -17.59 3.24
CA SER A 203 -0.67 -18.14 2.53
C SER A 203 -0.33 -19.58 2.14
N GLY A 204 -1.13 -20.52 2.66
CA GLY A 204 -0.81 -21.95 2.72
C GLY A 204 -0.73 -22.71 1.39
N ASP A 205 -0.66 -22.08 0.22
CA ASP A 205 -0.75 -22.81 -1.05
C ASP A 205 0.31 -22.49 -2.11
N SER A 206 0.89 -23.58 -2.63
CA SER A 206 1.87 -23.73 -3.71
C SER A 206 3.31 -23.26 -3.48
N ILE A 207 3.57 -21.95 -3.45
CA ILE A 207 4.92 -21.41 -3.70
C ILE A 207 5.88 -21.69 -2.54
N PHE A 208 5.40 -21.60 -1.30
CA PHE A 208 6.23 -21.72 -0.10
C PHE A 208 6.68 -23.13 0.22
N ALA A 209 5.93 -24.16 -0.15
CA ALA A 209 6.33 -25.54 0.15
C ALA A 209 7.50 -25.95 -0.75
N VAL A 210 7.32 -25.88 -2.07
CA VAL A 210 8.35 -26.25 -3.06
C VAL A 210 9.54 -25.28 -2.98
N GLY A 211 9.29 -23.98 -2.79
CA GLY A 211 10.35 -22.99 -2.55
C GLY A 211 11.15 -23.25 -1.27
N LYS A 212 10.53 -23.75 -0.19
CA LYS A 212 11.25 -24.15 1.04
C LYS A 212 12.10 -25.41 0.84
N ALA A 213 11.63 -26.40 0.08
CA ALA A 213 12.47 -27.54 -0.30
C ALA A 213 13.66 -27.10 -1.15
N LEU A 214 13.42 -26.21 -2.13
CA LEU A 214 14.47 -25.66 -2.97
C LEU A 214 15.49 -24.86 -2.15
N ARG A 215 15.03 -24.06 -1.18
CA ARG A 215 15.88 -23.28 -0.26
C ARG A 215 16.91 -24.14 0.47
N ASN A 216 16.52 -25.33 0.90
CA ASN A 216 17.39 -26.22 1.67
C ASN A 216 18.33 -27.06 0.79
N THR A 217 18.27 -26.89 -0.53
CA THR A 217 19.12 -27.61 -1.48
C THR A 217 20.36 -26.77 -1.78
N PRO A 218 21.56 -27.37 -1.82
CA PRO A 218 22.78 -26.70 -2.30
C PRO A 218 22.56 -25.99 -3.65
N SER A 219 23.15 -24.81 -3.81
CA SER A 219 23.02 -24.01 -5.04
C SER A 219 24.07 -24.32 -6.11
N ASP A 220 24.90 -25.33 -5.88
CA ASP A 220 25.99 -25.80 -6.72
C ASP A 220 25.51 -26.48 -8.02
N GLY A 221 24.26 -26.96 -8.05
CA GLY A 221 23.61 -27.41 -9.27
C GLY A 221 23.39 -26.26 -10.27
N GLY A 222 23.79 -26.47 -11.53
CA GLY A 222 23.54 -25.52 -12.62
C GLY A 222 22.05 -25.15 -12.75
N LEU A 223 21.75 -23.88 -13.00
CA LEU A 223 20.37 -23.33 -12.98
C LEU A 223 19.42 -24.08 -13.91
N MET A 224 19.88 -24.56 -15.07
CA MET A 224 19.08 -25.42 -15.94
C MET A 224 18.63 -26.73 -15.26
N ASN A 225 19.49 -27.38 -14.48
CA ASN A 225 19.12 -28.60 -13.75
C ASN A 225 18.01 -28.32 -12.73
N VAL A 226 18.13 -27.18 -12.04
CA VAL A 226 17.12 -26.71 -11.08
C VAL A 226 15.80 -26.40 -11.80
N LEU A 227 15.83 -25.69 -12.92
CA LEU A 227 14.67 -25.42 -13.78
C LEU A 227 13.97 -26.70 -14.23
N TYR A 228 14.74 -27.71 -14.63
CA TYR A 228 14.20 -29.00 -15.04
C TYR A 228 13.56 -29.76 -13.88
N ASN A 229 14.23 -29.85 -12.73
CA ASN A 229 13.67 -30.49 -11.55
C ASN A 229 12.38 -29.78 -11.11
N TYR A 230 12.36 -28.45 -11.16
CA TYR A 230 11.17 -27.65 -10.86
C TYR A 230 10.03 -27.91 -11.86
N SER A 231 10.32 -27.99 -13.16
CA SER A 231 9.35 -28.41 -14.20
C SER A 231 8.80 -29.81 -13.93
N THR A 232 9.64 -30.76 -13.51
CA THR A 232 9.22 -32.13 -13.15
C THR A 232 8.26 -32.14 -11.96
N VAL A 233 8.56 -31.37 -10.90
CA VAL A 233 7.67 -31.19 -9.75
C VAL A 233 6.33 -30.59 -10.17
N LYS A 234 6.35 -29.56 -11.03
CA LYS A 234 5.12 -28.94 -11.54
C LYS A 234 4.28 -29.89 -12.38
N GLY A 235 4.91 -30.74 -13.18
CA GLY A 235 4.22 -31.81 -13.92
C GLY A 235 3.50 -32.78 -13.00
N PHE A 236 4.14 -33.20 -11.89
CA PHE A 236 3.48 -34.01 -10.87
C PHE A 236 2.32 -33.26 -10.19
N GLN A 237 2.50 -32.00 -9.80
CA GLN A 237 1.43 -31.20 -9.19
C GLN A 237 0.21 -31.05 -10.12
N ASN A 238 0.42 -30.92 -11.43
CA ASN A 238 -0.66 -30.91 -12.42
C ASN A 238 -1.44 -32.24 -12.43
N ILE A 239 -0.76 -33.37 -12.34
CA ILE A 239 -1.40 -34.70 -12.22
C ILE A 239 -2.15 -34.82 -10.90
N LEU A 240 -1.51 -34.40 -9.80
CA LEU A 240 -2.08 -34.46 -8.45
C LEU A 240 -3.37 -33.64 -8.36
N GLN A 241 -3.50 -32.52 -9.06
CA GLN A 241 -4.74 -31.74 -9.10
C GLN A 241 -5.94 -32.53 -9.62
N HIS A 242 -5.74 -33.43 -10.60
CA HIS A 242 -6.79 -34.34 -11.07
C HIS A 242 -7.16 -35.39 -10.01
N VAL A 243 -6.16 -35.94 -9.33
CA VAL A 243 -6.35 -36.88 -8.21
C VAL A 243 -7.12 -36.21 -7.06
N ILE A 244 -6.74 -34.99 -6.67
CA ILE A 244 -7.41 -34.20 -5.64
C ILE A 244 -8.87 -33.95 -6.03
N THR A 245 -9.12 -33.56 -7.29
CA THR A 245 -10.47 -33.29 -7.78
C THR A 245 -11.36 -34.53 -7.71
N ALA A 246 -10.84 -35.68 -8.13
CA ALA A 246 -11.58 -36.92 -8.10
C ALA A 246 -11.73 -37.46 -6.66
N THR A 247 -10.72 -37.27 -5.81
CA THR A 247 -10.79 -37.61 -4.38
C THR A 247 -11.85 -36.81 -3.67
N HIS A 248 -11.94 -35.50 -3.94
CA HIS A 248 -12.98 -34.64 -3.37
C HIS A 248 -14.38 -35.13 -3.74
N LYS A 249 -14.60 -35.53 -5.00
CA LYS A 249 -15.88 -36.12 -5.44
C LYS A 249 -16.20 -37.42 -4.71
N LEU A 250 -15.23 -38.33 -4.60
CA LEU A 250 -15.41 -39.58 -3.85
C LEU A 250 -15.76 -39.28 -2.39
N LEU A 251 -15.02 -38.38 -1.76
CA LEU A 251 -15.20 -38.02 -0.36
C LEU A 251 -16.57 -37.40 -0.09
N LEU A 252 -17.07 -36.52 -0.97
CA LEU A 252 -18.43 -35.98 -0.89
C LEU A 252 -19.49 -37.09 -0.87
N ASN A 253 -19.41 -38.03 -1.81
CA ASN A 253 -20.36 -39.14 -1.92
C ASN A 253 -20.33 -40.04 -0.67
N GLU A 254 -19.14 -40.31 -0.14
CA GLU A 254 -18.97 -41.17 1.03
C GLU A 254 -19.37 -40.45 2.35
N LEU A 255 -19.25 -39.12 2.44
CA LEU A 255 -19.62 -38.33 3.60
C LEU A 255 -21.13 -38.04 3.71
N GLU A 256 -21.86 -38.06 2.59
CA GLU A 256 -23.27 -37.66 2.53
C GLU A 256 -24.13 -38.43 3.56
N LYS A 257 -24.07 -39.77 3.53
CA LYS A 257 -24.86 -40.61 4.43
C LYS A 257 -24.43 -40.48 5.91
N PRO A 258 -23.14 -40.56 6.27
CA PRO A 258 -22.70 -40.33 7.65
C PRO A 258 -23.15 -38.97 8.22
N VAL A 259 -22.99 -37.89 7.46
CA VAL A 259 -23.40 -36.55 7.90
C VAL A 259 -24.91 -36.48 8.11
N LEU A 260 -25.72 -36.97 7.16
CA LEU A 260 -27.17 -37.03 7.32
C LEU A 260 -27.60 -37.79 8.58
N VAL A 261 -26.93 -38.91 8.88
CA VAL A 261 -27.18 -39.68 10.12
C VAL A 261 -26.82 -38.87 11.36
N ALA A 262 -25.72 -38.11 11.37
CA ALA A 262 -25.34 -37.27 12.51
C ALA A 262 -26.42 -36.21 12.81
N PHE A 263 -27.06 -35.65 11.78
CA PHE A 263 -28.15 -34.67 11.92
C PHE A 263 -29.48 -35.26 12.42
N THR A 264 -29.61 -36.59 12.53
CA THR A 264 -30.80 -37.23 13.15
C THR A 264 -30.81 -37.16 14.67
N LYS A 265 -29.69 -36.79 15.29
CA LYS A 265 -29.53 -36.66 16.75
C LYS A 265 -29.18 -35.20 17.10
N PRO A 266 -29.50 -34.75 18.32
CA PRO A 266 -28.99 -33.47 18.82
C PRO A 266 -27.46 -33.44 18.74
N LEU A 267 -26.91 -32.40 18.11
CA LEU A 267 -25.48 -32.26 17.91
C LEU A 267 -24.82 -31.64 19.15
N GLU A 268 -23.95 -32.38 19.82
CA GLU A 268 -23.17 -31.90 20.98
C GLU A 268 -21.95 -31.06 20.55
N LEU A 269 -22.19 -29.85 20.01
CA LEU A 269 -21.13 -29.02 19.40
C LEU A 269 -20.41 -28.08 20.37
N LYS A 270 -21.04 -27.71 21.49
CA LYS A 270 -20.49 -26.72 22.44
C LYS A 270 -19.13 -27.12 23.02
N PRO A 271 -18.90 -28.37 23.49
CA PRO A 271 -17.59 -28.77 24.01
C PRO A 271 -16.48 -28.65 22.96
N SER A 272 -16.76 -29.04 21.72
CA SER A 272 -15.82 -28.89 20.60
C SER A 272 -15.54 -27.43 20.28
N LEU A 273 -16.57 -26.57 20.27
CA LEU A 273 -16.41 -25.13 20.07
C LEU A 273 -15.50 -24.51 21.15
N GLU A 274 -15.68 -24.89 22.40
CA GLU A 274 -14.80 -24.44 23.48
C GLU A 274 -13.36 -24.91 23.30
N SER A 275 -13.15 -26.17 22.92
CA SER A 275 -11.82 -26.73 22.64
C SER A 275 -11.14 -25.93 21.51
N ILE A 276 -11.86 -25.72 20.40
CA ILE A 276 -11.38 -24.95 19.25
C ILE A 276 -10.96 -23.55 19.68
N PHE A 277 -11.72 -22.86 20.54
CA PHE A 277 -11.38 -21.49 20.99
C PHE A 277 -10.26 -21.43 22.05
N LYS A 278 -10.02 -22.51 22.80
CA LYS A 278 -8.92 -22.62 23.76
C LYS A 278 -7.60 -23.05 23.12
N SER A 279 -7.66 -23.72 21.97
CA SER A 279 -6.48 -24.24 21.27
C SER A 279 -5.50 -23.14 20.83
N LEU A 280 -4.20 -23.43 20.97
CA LEU A 280 -3.11 -22.57 20.48
C LEU A 280 -2.50 -23.12 19.18
N SER A 281 -3.10 -24.15 18.57
CA SER A 281 -2.64 -24.69 17.30
C SER A 281 -2.72 -23.62 16.21
N LYS A 282 -1.76 -23.61 15.28
CA LYS A 282 -1.75 -22.65 14.16
C LYS A 282 -3.04 -22.75 13.34
N GLU A 283 -3.50 -23.97 13.09
CA GLU A 283 -4.72 -24.25 12.31
C GLU A 283 -6.00 -23.69 12.98
N ASP A 284 -6.12 -23.82 14.31
CA ASP A 284 -7.28 -23.28 15.03
C ASP A 284 -7.24 -21.75 15.10
N VAL A 285 -6.06 -21.16 15.30
CA VAL A 285 -5.88 -19.70 15.27
C VAL A 285 -6.30 -19.14 13.92
N GLU A 286 -5.77 -19.69 12.82
CA GLU A 286 -6.09 -19.25 11.45
C GLU A 286 -7.57 -19.42 11.14
N TRP A 287 -8.16 -20.57 11.50
CA TRP A 287 -9.58 -20.80 11.28
C TRP A 287 -10.45 -19.79 12.03
N ARG A 288 -10.15 -19.47 13.30
CA ARG A 288 -10.93 -18.49 14.07
C ARG A 288 -10.81 -17.08 13.51
N GLU A 289 -9.63 -16.68 13.04
CA GLU A 289 -9.42 -15.35 12.44
C GLU A 289 -10.13 -15.22 11.08
N ASP A 290 -10.04 -16.23 10.21
CA ASP A 290 -10.76 -16.30 8.94
C ASP A 290 -12.28 -16.34 9.15
N PHE A 291 -12.74 -17.12 10.13
CA PHE A 291 -14.15 -17.18 10.48
C PHE A 291 -14.66 -15.87 11.08
N PHE A 292 -13.87 -15.18 11.91
CA PHE A 292 -14.18 -13.84 12.43
C PHE A 292 -14.45 -12.86 11.28
N GLN A 293 -13.57 -12.83 10.28
CA GLN A 293 -13.72 -11.99 9.08
C GLN A 293 -15.04 -12.28 8.35
N LYS A 294 -15.33 -13.56 8.07
CA LYS A 294 -16.56 -14.01 7.40
C LYS A 294 -17.84 -13.72 8.19
N PHE A 295 -17.80 -13.88 9.51
CA PHE A 295 -18.96 -13.71 10.40
C PHE A 295 -19.38 -12.24 10.48
N TYR A 296 -18.41 -11.34 10.62
CA TYR A 296 -18.65 -9.89 10.70
C TYR A 296 -18.70 -9.21 9.33
N GLY A 297 -18.27 -9.88 8.26
CA GLY A 297 -18.20 -9.28 6.92
C GLY A 297 -17.10 -8.22 6.82
N THR A 298 -15.96 -8.46 7.47
CA THR A 298 -14.81 -7.55 7.54
C THR A 298 -13.56 -8.21 6.97
N LEU A 299 -12.63 -7.42 6.43
CA LEU A 299 -11.30 -7.93 6.06
C LEU A 299 -10.29 -7.82 7.22
N ALA A 300 -10.65 -7.20 8.34
CA ALA A 300 -9.76 -7.06 9.49
C ALA A 300 -9.79 -8.30 10.38
N THR A 301 -8.63 -8.91 10.64
CA THR A 301 -8.48 -9.88 11.74
C THR A 301 -8.53 -9.17 13.10
N PRO A 302 -8.79 -9.89 14.21
CA PRO A 302 -8.83 -9.28 15.55
C PRO A 302 -7.59 -8.41 15.89
N PRO A 303 -6.34 -8.83 15.58
CA PRO A 303 -5.17 -7.96 15.78
C PRO A 303 -5.17 -6.71 14.88
N ILE A 304 -5.68 -6.82 13.65
CA ILE A 304 -5.84 -5.67 12.75
C ILE A 304 -6.84 -4.68 13.36
N VAL A 305 -7.99 -5.13 13.86
CA VAL A 305 -8.99 -4.26 14.52
C VAL A 305 -8.36 -3.47 15.67
N PHE A 306 -7.53 -4.10 16.51
CA PHE A 306 -6.80 -3.42 17.58
C PHE A 306 -5.85 -2.34 17.03
N ALA A 307 -5.07 -2.66 16.00
CA ALA A 307 -4.15 -1.71 15.37
C ALA A 307 -4.90 -0.52 14.74
N GLN A 308 -6.04 -0.79 14.11
CA GLN A 308 -6.93 0.19 13.50
C GLN A 308 -7.54 1.12 14.55
N LEU A 309 -7.95 0.56 15.71
CA LEU A 309 -8.53 1.30 16.83
C LEU A 309 -7.57 2.31 17.45
N LYS A 310 -6.26 2.11 17.35
CA LYS A 310 -5.30 3.08 17.89
C LYS A 310 -5.60 4.50 17.39
N GLY A 311 -6.22 4.70 16.23
CA GLY A 311 -6.54 6.02 15.65
C GLY A 311 -5.29 6.78 15.18
N LEU A 312 -5.41 7.69 14.22
CA LEU A 312 -4.28 8.49 13.74
C LEU A 312 -3.71 9.33 14.89
N PRO A 313 -2.39 9.43 15.05
CA PRO A 313 -1.81 10.24 16.10
C PRO A 313 -1.74 11.70 15.59
N GLU A 314 -2.88 12.39 15.62
CA GLU A 314 -3.03 13.78 15.16
C GLU A 314 -1.96 14.69 15.77
N ASP A 315 -1.67 14.56 17.06
CA ASP A 315 -0.59 15.28 17.74
C ASP A 315 0.79 15.05 17.06
N GLU A 316 1.15 13.81 16.72
CA GLU A 316 2.44 13.49 16.08
C GLU A 316 2.52 14.06 14.67
N ILE A 317 1.39 14.05 13.94
CA ILE A 317 1.28 14.64 12.60
C ILE A 317 1.47 16.15 12.71
N HIS A 318 0.79 16.80 13.65
CA HIS A 318 0.91 18.24 13.87
C HIS A 318 2.34 18.63 14.26
N ILE A 319 2.95 17.93 15.21
CA ILE A 319 4.32 18.18 15.67
C ILE A 319 5.32 17.99 14.52
N ARG A 320 5.24 16.90 13.75
CA ARG A 320 6.17 16.64 12.64
C ARG A 320 5.92 17.53 11.43
N THR A 321 4.68 17.95 11.21
CA THR A 321 4.35 18.97 10.21
C THR A 321 4.94 20.31 10.62
N ALA A 322 4.85 20.69 11.90
CA ALA A 322 5.50 21.89 12.42
C ALA A 322 7.03 21.80 12.28
N LEU A 323 7.65 20.65 12.59
CA LEU A 323 9.09 20.43 12.42
C LEU A 323 9.52 20.65 10.96
N GLY A 324 8.74 20.15 9.99
CA GLY A 324 8.99 20.36 8.56
C GLY A 324 8.80 21.81 8.11
N ASN A 325 7.69 22.44 8.50
CA ASN A 325 7.38 23.83 8.11
C ASN A 325 8.38 24.85 8.70
N HIS A 326 9.00 24.50 9.82
CA HIS A 326 10.01 25.30 10.51
C HIS A 326 11.44 24.78 10.31
N ALA A 327 11.72 24.01 9.25
CA ALA A 327 13.04 23.40 9.01
C ALA A 327 14.20 24.41 9.13
N ASP A 328 14.07 25.62 8.56
CA ASP A 328 15.09 26.69 8.68
C ASP A 328 15.38 27.09 10.14
N PHE A 329 14.36 27.06 11.01
CA PHE A 329 14.53 27.31 12.45
C PHE A 329 15.15 26.09 13.13
N ILE A 330 14.71 24.89 12.79
CA ILE A 330 15.25 23.64 13.34
C ILE A 330 16.73 23.46 13.00
N ASP A 331 17.12 23.70 11.74
CA ASP A 331 18.51 23.66 11.26
C ASP A 331 19.40 24.71 11.94
N SER A 332 18.80 25.76 12.50
CA SER A 332 19.52 26.80 13.26
C SER A 332 19.77 26.42 14.72
N LEU A 333 19.14 25.36 15.22
CA LEU A 333 19.35 24.84 16.57
C LEU A 333 20.67 24.05 16.64
N PRO A 334 21.27 23.91 17.83
CA PRO A 334 22.34 22.94 18.03
C PRO A 334 21.88 21.53 17.63
N ALA A 335 22.72 20.74 16.97
CA ALA A 335 22.39 19.39 16.49
C ALA A 335 21.79 18.48 17.56
N LYS A 336 22.19 18.66 18.83
CA LYS A 336 21.61 17.95 19.98
C LYS A 336 20.14 18.31 20.21
N ASP A 337 19.79 19.60 20.12
CA ASP A 337 18.43 20.09 20.36
C ASP A 337 17.50 19.70 19.20
N GLU A 338 18.00 19.80 17.97
CA GLU A 338 17.33 19.26 16.80
C GLU A 338 17.02 17.77 16.98
N HIS A 339 18.03 16.96 17.31
CA HIS A 339 17.87 15.53 17.52
C HIS A 339 16.87 15.22 18.64
N GLU A 340 16.98 15.90 19.78
CA GLU A 340 16.08 15.70 20.92
C GLU A 340 14.62 16.13 20.62
N LEU A 341 14.41 17.15 19.79
CA LEU A 341 13.06 17.52 19.30
C LEU A 341 12.48 16.44 18.37
N TRP A 342 13.29 15.92 17.44
CA TRP A 342 12.88 14.82 16.58
C TRP A 342 12.56 13.54 17.38
N GLU A 343 13.37 13.19 18.37
CA GLU A 343 13.10 12.07 19.28
C GLU A 343 11.82 12.29 20.11
N ALA A 344 11.57 13.51 20.55
CA ALA A 344 10.39 13.84 21.34
C ALA A 344 9.10 13.98 20.50
N SER A 345 9.20 13.99 19.17
CA SER A 345 8.06 14.26 18.26
C SER A 345 6.90 13.26 18.34
N SER A 346 7.13 12.10 18.96
CA SER A 346 6.09 11.08 19.19
C SER A 346 5.26 11.29 20.45
N ASP A 347 5.59 12.28 21.30
CA ASP A 347 4.90 12.54 22.57
C ASP A 347 4.83 14.05 22.82
N ARG A 348 3.62 14.61 22.74
CA ARG A 348 3.37 16.04 22.92
C ARG A 348 3.87 16.59 24.25
N GLY A 349 3.79 15.81 25.33
CA GLY A 349 4.25 16.22 26.66
C GLY A 349 5.78 16.27 26.75
N ARG A 350 6.48 15.27 26.18
CA ARG A 350 7.95 15.28 26.06
C ARG A 350 8.41 16.38 25.13
N PHE A 351 7.74 16.57 24.00
CA PHE A 351 8.05 17.61 23.03
C PHE A 351 7.90 19.01 23.63
N ALA A 352 6.79 19.28 24.32
CA ALA A 352 6.59 20.53 25.04
C ALA A 352 7.67 20.79 26.10
N LYS A 353 8.08 19.77 26.87
CA LYS A 353 9.19 19.89 27.83
C LYS A 353 10.52 20.23 27.16
N ARG A 354 10.82 19.64 25.99
CA ARG A 354 12.02 19.98 25.22
C ARG A 354 11.97 21.41 24.70
N LEU A 355 10.81 21.86 24.24
CA LEU A 355 10.61 23.27 23.89
C LEU A 355 10.82 24.19 25.10
N ASP A 356 10.35 23.82 26.30
CA ASP A 356 10.61 24.60 27.53
C ASP A 356 12.10 24.66 27.89
N GLU A 357 12.87 23.60 27.62
CA GLU A 357 14.32 23.58 27.83
C GLU A 357 15.06 24.49 26.84
N ILE A 358 14.66 24.45 25.56
CA ILE A 358 15.20 25.33 24.51
C ILE A 358 14.84 26.78 24.81
N GLU A 359 13.59 27.07 25.19
CA GLU A 359 13.13 28.41 25.54
C GLU A 359 13.92 28.99 26.71
N ARG A 360 14.13 28.19 27.78
CA ARG A 360 14.96 28.60 28.92
C ARG A 360 16.40 28.93 28.51
N ARG A 361 17.01 28.17 27.60
CA ARG A 361 18.34 28.47 27.07
C ARG A 361 18.33 29.74 26.22
N PHE A 362 17.35 29.91 25.34
CA PHE A 362 17.23 31.09 24.48
C PHE A 362 17.06 32.38 25.30
N ILE A 363 16.26 32.34 26.38
CA ILE A 363 16.12 33.44 27.33
C ILE A 363 17.48 33.76 27.99
N LYS A 364 18.20 32.74 28.46
CA LYS A 364 19.52 32.92 29.10
C LYS A 364 20.57 33.48 28.12
N GLU A 365 20.46 33.13 26.85
CA GLU A 365 21.35 33.57 25.76
C GLU A 365 20.90 34.87 25.08
N ASN A 366 19.82 35.52 25.55
CA ASN A 366 19.25 36.73 24.94
C ASN A 366 18.91 36.57 23.44
N LYS A 367 18.44 35.38 23.04
CA LYS A 367 18.00 35.09 21.66
C LYS A 367 16.55 35.49 21.43
N ASP A 368 16.23 35.82 20.18
CA ASP A 368 14.85 36.11 19.75
C ASP A 368 13.97 34.86 19.84
N LEU A 369 12.87 34.96 20.59
CA LEU A 369 11.91 33.88 20.84
C LEU A 369 10.81 33.81 19.80
N THR A 370 10.72 34.77 18.86
CA THR A 370 9.58 34.89 17.94
C THR A 370 9.36 33.62 17.12
N ARG A 371 10.44 33.04 16.55
CA ARG A 371 10.37 31.78 15.79
C ARG A 371 10.04 30.56 16.64
N LEU A 372 10.56 30.53 17.87
CA LEU A 372 10.29 29.43 18.81
C LEU A 372 8.82 29.43 19.26
N LYS A 373 8.22 30.61 19.49
CA LYS A 373 6.81 30.74 19.87
C LYS A 373 5.88 30.36 18.73
N ASP A 374 6.16 30.82 17.51
CA ASP A 374 5.40 30.46 16.31
C ASP A 374 5.43 28.93 16.06
N PHE A 375 6.61 28.33 16.21
CA PHE A 375 6.78 26.87 16.17
C PHE A 375 6.00 26.14 17.27
N ARG A 376 6.04 26.65 18.51
CA ARG A 376 5.34 26.08 19.66
C ARG A 376 3.82 26.11 19.49
N ASP A 377 3.27 27.24 19.05
CA ASP A 377 1.83 27.41 18.85
C ASP A 377 1.30 26.41 17.80
N GLN A 378 2.08 26.18 16.74
CA GLN A 378 1.75 25.22 15.70
C GLN A 378 1.90 23.75 16.14
N ALA A 379 2.89 23.42 16.96
CA ALA A 379 3.20 22.05 17.34
C ALA A 379 2.42 21.55 18.58
N VAL A 380 2.08 22.44 19.51
CA VAL A 380 1.65 22.06 20.86
C VAL A 380 0.20 22.43 21.17
N HIS A 381 -0.54 23.17 20.35
CA HIS A 381 -1.89 23.63 20.71
C HIS A 381 -3.05 23.24 19.74
N PRO A 382 -3.34 21.94 19.53
CA PRO A 382 -4.66 21.50 19.07
C PRO A 382 -5.35 20.64 20.16
N ASP A 383 -6.06 21.26 21.11
CA ASP A 383 -6.76 20.55 22.18
C ASP A 383 -8.23 20.28 21.85
N ALA A 384 -8.49 19.28 21.00
CA ALA A 384 -9.84 18.78 20.81
C ALA A 384 -10.02 17.46 21.56
N VAL A 385 -10.96 17.42 22.50
CA VAL A 385 -11.57 16.15 22.91
C VAL A 385 -12.49 15.75 21.76
N VAL A 386 -12.22 14.59 21.15
CA VAL A 386 -12.93 14.16 19.94
C VAL A 386 -13.59 12.81 20.19
N GLU A 387 -14.83 12.67 19.74
CA GLU A 387 -15.49 11.38 19.62
C GLU A 387 -14.81 10.57 18.51
N ARG A 388 -14.81 9.23 18.61
CA ARG A 388 -14.11 8.34 17.66
C ARG A 388 -15.11 7.53 16.86
N PRO A 389 -15.49 7.96 15.64
CA PRO A 389 -16.52 7.29 14.84
C PRO A 389 -16.16 5.85 14.47
N PHE A 390 -14.87 5.51 14.41
CA PHE A 390 -14.47 4.13 14.13
C PHE A 390 -14.92 3.15 15.22
N VAL A 391 -14.95 3.59 16.49
CA VAL A 391 -15.49 2.78 17.60
C VAL A 391 -16.98 2.53 17.38
N GLU A 392 -17.72 3.55 16.97
CA GLU A 392 -19.15 3.43 16.67
C GLU A 392 -19.41 2.49 15.49
N ASN A 393 -18.60 2.55 14.43
CA ASN A 393 -18.71 1.62 13.30
C ASN A 393 -18.50 0.16 13.75
N LEU A 394 -17.50 -0.11 14.61
CA LEU A 394 -17.27 -1.46 15.13
C LEU A 394 -18.43 -1.95 16.00
N TYR A 395 -19.08 -1.04 16.73
CA TYR A 395 -20.27 -1.36 17.52
C TYR A 395 -21.47 -1.68 16.62
N GLN A 396 -21.72 -0.86 15.60
CA GLN A 396 -22.78 -1.09 14.60
C GLN A 396 -22.58 -2.39 13.81
N GLN A 397 -21.33 -2.76 13.51
CA GLN A 397 -20.98 -4.05 12.90
C GLN A 397 -21.13 -5.24 13.87
N GLY A 398 -21.31 -4.97 15.17
CA GLY A 398 -21.42 -5.98 16.23
C GLY A 398 -20.08 -6.62 16.63
N ILE A 399 -18.94 -6.07 16.17
CA ILE A 399 -17.60 -6.56 16.50
C ILE A 399 -17.30 -6.31 17.98
N ILE A 400 -17.63 -5.13 18.49
CA ILE A 400 -17.54 -4.78 19.91
C ILE A 400 -18.93 -4.75 20.56
N ASP A 401 -19.02 -4.83 21.88
CA ASP A 401 -20.27 -4.63 22.65
C ASP A 401 -20.41 -3.20 23.15
N ASP A 402 -21.58 -2.89 23.72
CA ASP A 402 -21.87 -1.55 24.24
C ASP A 402 -20.93 -1.18 25.40
N ALA A 403 -20.48 -2.16 26.19
CA ALA A 403 -19.51 -1.93 27.26
C ALA A 403 -18.15 -1.45 26.72
N ILE A 404 -17.60 -2.12 25.70
CA ILE A 404 -16.37 -1.68 25.03
C ILE A 404 -16.59 -0.34 24.33
N ARG A 405 -17.74 -0.12 23.70
CA ARG A 405 -18.08 1.14 23.04
C ARG A 405 -18.10 2.31 24.03
N GLN A 406 -18.75 2.18 25.18
CA GLN A 406 -18.78 3.21 26.22
C GLN A 406 -17.39 3.47 26.85
N GLU A 407 -16.58 2.43 27.01
CA GLU A 407 -15.20 2.54 27.51
C GLU A 407 -14.28 3.31 26.54
N LEU A 408 -14.44 3.07 25.23
CA LEU A 408 -13.59 3.63 24.18
C LEU A 408 -14.12 4.94 23.56
N ASN A 409 -15.42 5.19 23.64
CA ASN A 409 -16.08 6.37 23.06
C ASN A 409 -17.27 6.85 23.91
N PRO A 410 -17.03 7.32 25.16
CA PRO A 410 -18.05 7.91 26.00
C PRO A 410 -18.59 9.23 25.43
N SER A 411 -19.77 9.66 25.88
CA SER A 411 -20.38 10.93 25.46
C SER A 411 -19.44 12.11 25.73
N GLY A 412 -19.13 12.89 24.68
CA GLY A 412 -18.18 14.00 24.77
C GLY A 412 -16.73 13.62 24.45
N GLY A 413 -16.43 12.36 24.14
CA GLY A 413 -15.14 11.90 23.64
C GLY A 413 -14.06 11.67 24.70
N LEU A 414 -12.87 11.27 24.26
CA LEU A 414 -11.69 11.06 25.10
C LEU A 414 -10.47 11.76 24.52
N SER A 415 -9.62 12.27 25.41
CA SER A 415 -8.24 12.62 25.02
C SER A 415 -7.51 11.38 24.51
N ARG A 416 -6.52 11.58 23.64
CA ARG A 416 -5.71 10.50 23.06
C ARG A 416 -5.09 9.58 24.12
N ALA A 417 -4.49 10.17 25.15
CA ALA A 417 -3.84 9.42 26.23
C ALA A 417 -4.84 8.53 27.00
N ASN A 418 -6.02 9.06 27.30
CA ASN A 418 -7.07 8.31 28.00
C ASN A 418 -7.65 7.21 27.13
N PHE A 419 -7.82 7.46 25.82
CA PHE A 419 -8.27 6.45 24.87
C PHE A 419 -7.28 5.28 24.76
N LEU A 420 -5.98 5.54 24.59
CA LEU A 420 -4.98 4.47 24.50
C LEU A 420 -4.87 3.67 25.79
N LYS A 421 -5.06 4.31 26.94
CA LYS A 421 -5.12 3.64 28.24
C LYS A 421 -6.34 2.73 28.36
N ALA A 422 -7.50 3.17 27.88
CA ALA A 422 -8.73 2.38 27.85
C ALA A 422 -8.65 1.20 26.87
N LEU A 423 -8.01 1.39 25.70
CA LEU A 423 -7.78 0.33 24.71
C LEU A 423 -6.91 -0.81 25.23
N GLY A 424 -5.93 -0.49 26.09
CA GLY A 424 -5.09 -1.49 26.76
C GLY A 424 -4.12 -2.23 25.84
N LYS A 425 -3.81 -3.49 26.17
CA LYS A 425 -2.90 -4.35 25.40
C LYS A 425 -3.64 -5.12 24.31
N GLN A 426 -2.92 -5.44 23.23
CA GLN A 426 -3.47 -6.15 22.07
C GLN A 426 -4.06 -7.51 22.46
N GLU A 427 -3.33 -8.28 23.27
CA GLU A 427 -3.70 -9.65 23.64
C GLU A 427 -5.01 -9.66 24.45
N ASP A 428 -5.20 -8.69 25.34
CA ASP A 428 -6.38 -8.57 26.18
C ASP A 428 -7.60 -8.14 25.36
N PHE A 429 -7.42 -7.17 24.45
CA PHE A 429 -8.48 -6.73 23.54
C PHE A 429 -8.93 -7.85 22.61
N VAL A 430 -7.98 -8.53 21.94
CA VAL A 430 -8.26 -9.66 21.04
C VAL A 430 -9.00 -10.76 21.79
N ARG A 431 -8.59 -11.10 23.01
CA ARG A 431 -9.28 -12.08 23.85
C ARG A 431 -10.72 -11.68 24.14
N ARG A 432 -10.99 -10.41 24.44
CA ARG A 432 -12.35 -9.90 24.70
C ARG A 432 -13.27 -10.09 23.50
N ILE A 433 -12.85 -9.65 22.30
CA ILE A 433 -13.68 -9.74 21.10
C ILE A 433 -13.85 -11.19 20.60
N MET A 434 -12.83 -12.05 20.76
CA MET A 434 -12.95 -13.48 20.43
C MET A 434 -13.86 -14.23 21.39
N LYS A 435 -13.86 -13.89 22.68
CA LYS A 435 -14.80 -14.46 23.66
C LYS A 435 -16.25 -14.06 23.32
N LYS A 436 -16.47 -12.83 22.86
CA LYS A 436 -17.77 -12.38 22.35
C LYS A 436 -18.19 -13.17 21.11
N LEU A 437 -17.30 -13.38 20.14
CA LEU A 437 -17.59 -14.22 18.97
C LEU A 437 -17.98 -15.64 19.40
N GLN A 438 -17.23 -16.25 20.31
CA GLN A 438 -17.53 -17.58 20.85
C GLN A 438 -18.92 -17.64 21.49
N TYR A 439 -19.27 -16.64 22.31
CA TYR A 439 -20.59 -16.53 22.93
C TYR A 439 -21.71 -16.42 21.89
N ASN A 440 -21.55 -15.53 20.90
CA ASN A 440 -22.50 -15.36 19.81
C ASN A 440 -22.70 -16.65 18.98
N LEU A 441 -21.64 -17.46 18.84
CA LEU A 441 -21.71 -18.76 18.18
C LEU A 441 -22.48 -19.76 19.02
N SER A 442 -22.15 -19.89 20.31
CA SER A 442 -22.86 -20.78 21.23
C SER A 442 -24.36 -20.49 21.29
N ASP A 443 -24.77 -19.23 21.41
CA ASP A 443 -26.18 -18.83 21.45
C ASP A 443 -26.94 -19.22 20.17
N LYS A 444 -26.29 -19.11 19.01
CA LYS A 444 -26.90 -19.48 17.73
C LYS A 444 -26.98 -20.97 17.50
N LEU A 445 -26.04 -21.74 18.07
CA LEU A 445 -26.13 -23.21 18.04
C LEU A 445 -27.40 -23.67 18.76
N ASP A 446 -27.74 -23.05 19.90
CA ASP A 446 -28.96 -23.35 20.66
C ASP A 446 -30.26 -23.04 19.89
N ALA A 447 -30.26 -22.00 19.05
CA ALA A 447 -31.45 -21.57 18.31
C ALA A 447 -31.67 -22.31 16.97
N SER A 448 -30.78 -23.23 16.58
CA SER A 448 -30.73 -23.81 15.23
C SER A 448 -31.49 -25.14 15.05
N GLU A 449 -32.23 -25.59 16.06
CA GLU A 449 -33.07 -26.80 15.98
C GLU A 449 -34.09 -26.68 14.83
N GLY A 450 -33.93 -27.48 13.77
CA GLY A 450 -34.93 -27.65 12.70
C GLY A 450 -34.53 -27.33 11.26
N LYS A 451 -33.29 -26.89 10.96
CA LYS A 451 -32.83 -26.61 9.58
C LYS A 451 -31.93 -27.74 9.03
N SER A 452 -32.45 -28.96 8.87
CA SER A 452 -31.57 -30.14 8.74
C SER A 452 -31.01 -30.41 7.34
N GLY A 453 -31.80 -30.29 6.26
CA GLY A 453 -31.40 -30.79 4.93
C GLY A 453 -30.29 -29.98 4.24
N GLU A 454 -30.53 -28.69 4.00
CA GLU A 454 -29.57 -27.82 3.29
C GLU A 454 -28.27 -27.59 4.08
N ILE A 455 -28.38 -27.48 5.41
CA ILE A 455 -27.22 -27.34 6.29
C ILE A 455 -26.39 -28.63 6.29
N ALA A 456 -27.01 -29.80 6.26
CA ALA A 456 -26.29 -31.07 6.16
C ALA A 456 -25.48 -31.14 4.85
N VAL A 457 -26.07 -30.78 3.71
CA VAL A 457 -25.36 -30.75 2.41
C VAL A 457 -24.16 -29.80 2.46
N ARG A 458 -24.35 -28.56 2.93
CA ARG A 458 -23.26 -27.58 3.09
C ARG A 458 -22.19 -28.06 4.07
N THR A 459 -22.59 -28.74 5.15
CA THR A 459 -21.67 -29.31 6.13
C THR A 459 -20.82 -30.40 5.49
N THR A 460 -21.40 -31.29 4.68
CA THR A 460 -20.68 -32.30 3.90
C THR A 460 -19.66 -31.65 2.98
N GLU A 461 -20.05 -30.61 2.24
CA GLU A 461 -19.15 -29.87 1.36
C GLU A 461 -17.95 -29.26 2.10
N ARG A 462 -18.21 -28.58 3.22
CA ARG A 462 -17.16 -27.96 4.04
C ARG A 462 -16.25 -29.00 4.69
N LEU A 463 -16.81 -30.09 5.18
CA LEU A 463 -16.05 -31.19 5.78
C LEU A 463 -15.14 -31.85 4.75
N ALA A 464 -15.64 -32.11 3.54
CA ALA A 464 -14.84 -32.65 2.44
C ALA A 464 -13.68 -31.70 2.08
N GLN A 465 -13.93 -30.38 2.02
CA GLN A 465 -12.90 -29.38 1.78
C GLN A 465 -11.81 -29.41 2.86
N PHE A 466 -12.18 -29.49 4.14
CA PHE A 466 -11.21 -29.56 5.22
C PHE A 466 -10.37 -30.83 5.19
N GLN A 467 -10.99 -31.99 4.97
CA GLN A 467 -10.27 -33.26 4.87
C GLN A 467 -9.34 -33.30 3.66
N ILE A 468 -9.75 -32.75 2.50
CA ILE A 468 -8.84 -32.60 1.35
C ILE A 468 -7.65 -31.70 1.70
N LYS A 469 -7.84 -30.61 2.45
CA LYS A 469 -6.72 -29.77 2.90
C LYS A 469 -5.73 -30.56 3.77
N GLN A 470 -6.21 -31.42 4.67
CA GLN A 470 -5.35 -32.30 5.49
C GLN A 470 -4.58 -33.30 4.63
N LEU A 471 -5.25 -33.98 3.69
CA LEU A 471 -4.60 -34.90 2.75
C LEU A 471 -3.56 -34.19 1.88
N ASN A 472 -3.84 -32.97 1.43
CA ASN A 472 -2.89 -32.15 0.69
C ASN A 472 -1.66 -31.78 1.52
N ALA A 473 -1.83 -31.46 2.81
CA ALA A 473 -0.72 -31.19 3.71
C ALA A 473 0.14 -32.44 3.93
N GLU A 474 -0.49 -33.60 4.14
CA GLU A 474 0.18 -34.90 4.29
C GLU A 474 0.95 -35.28 3.02
N ALA A 475 0.31 -35.26 1.85
CA ALA A 475 0.96 -35.57 0.58
C ALA A 475 2.13 -34.62 0.29
N LYS A 476 1.94 -33.30 0.50
CA LYS A 476 3.02 -32.31 0.38
C LYS A 476 4.21 -32.68 1.29
N SER A 477 3.97 -33.09 2.54
CA SER A 477 5.06 -33.46 3.47
C SER A 477 5.91 -34.66 3.01
N ILE A 478 5.36 -35.52 2.14
CA ILE A 478 6.03 -36.72 1.62
C ILE A 478 6.98 -36.39 0.45
N TYR A 479 6.55 -35.56 -0.50
CA TYR A 479 7.35 -35.24 -1.69
C TYR A 479 8.13 -33.93 -1.58
N VAL A 480 7.67 -32.98 -0.77
CA VAL A 480 8.36 -31.70 -0.54
C VAL A 480 9.40 -31.88 0.56
N THR A 481 10.49 -32.57 0.22
CA THR A 481 11.59 -32.88 1.13
C THR A 481 12.88 -32.17 0.71
N PRO A 482 13.89 -32.03 1.58
CA PRO A 482 15.20 -31.49 1.19
C PRO A 482 15.86 -32.24 0.01
N GLY A 483 15.55 -33.52 -0.17
CA GLY A 483 16.07 -34.33 -1.29
C GLY A 483 15.38 -34.10 -2.63
N LEU A 484 14.34 -33.27 -2.70
CA LEU A 484 13.52 -33.06 -3.90
C LEU A 484 14.33 -32.48 -5.08
N PHE A 485 15.32 -31.65 -4.78
CA PHE A 485 16.17 -30.99 -5.78
C PHE A 485 17.64 -31.43 -5.71
N ALA A 486 17.95 -32.47 -4.94
CA ALA A 486 19.29 -33.07 -4.90
C ALA A 486 19.67 -33.71 -6.25
N ASP A 487 20.95 -34.08 -6.40
CA ASP A 487 21.43 -34.83 -7.57
C ASP A 487 21.98 -36.20 -7.12
N PRO A 488 21.30 -37.33 -7.41
CA PRO A 488 20.01 -37.44 -8.09
C PRO A 488 18.82 -37.03 -7.20
N PRO A 489 17.69 -36.58 -7.80
CA PRO A 489 16.53 -36.12 -7.04
C PRO A 489 15.72 -37.28 -6.44
N SER A 490 15.25 -37.09 -5.20
CA SER A 490 14.35 -38.03 -4.50
C SER A 490 12.92 -37.51 -4.50
N TYR A 491 12.11 -37.91 -5.49
CA TYR A 491 10.78 -37.36 -5.70
C TYR A 491 9.68 -37.88 -4.75
N ASN A 492 9.64 -39.16 -4.40
CA ASN A 492 8.58 -39.79 -3.57
C ASN A 492 7.13 -39.52 -4.06
N PHE A 493 6.93 -39.27 -5.36
CA PHE A 493 5.61 -38.94 -5.92
C PHE A 493 4.62 -40.10 -5.87
N ASP A 494 5.10 -41.33 -6.03
CA ASP A 494 4.35 -42.56 -5.85
C ASP A 494 3.72 -42.64 -4.45
N LYS A 495 4.52 -42.42 -3.40
CA LYS A 495 4.07 -42.42 -2.00
C LYS A 495 3.09 -41.27 -1.72
N ALA A 496 3.33 -40.09 -2.29
CA ALA A 496 2.41 -38.96 -2.15
C ALA A 496 1.03 -39.26 -2.77
N LEU A 497 0.97 -40.06 -3.83
CA LEU A 497 -0.31 -40.51 -4.41
C LEU A 497 -1.03 -41.53 -3.53
N GLU A 498 -0.32 -42.31 -2.71
CA GLU A 498 -0.91 -43.31 -1.82
C GLU A 498 -1.85 -42.71 -0.76
N VAL A 499 -1.59 -41.45 -0.36
CA VAL A 499 -2.44 -40.67 0.55
C VAL A 499 -3.89 -40.59 0.04
N TYR A 500 -4.07 -40.56 -1.29
CA TYR A 500 -5.37 -40.39 -1.92
C TYR A 500 -6.06 -41.71 -2.30
N GLN A 501 -5.53 -42.87 -1.90
CA GLN A 501 -6.07 -44.16 -2.32
C GLN A 501 -7.56 -44.33 -1.92
N PRO A 502 -8.45 -44.75 -2.84
CA PRO A 502 -9.90 -44.78 -2.62
C PRO A 502 -10.33 -45.51 -1.35
N ASP A 503 -9.68 -46.62 -1.02
CA ASP A 503 -9.97 -47.39 0.21
C ASP A 503 -9.68 -46.59 1.49
N ASN A 504 -8.63 -45.77 1.48
CA ASN A 504 -8.28 -44.89 2.60
C ASN A 504 -9.29 -43.74 2.71
N ILE A 505 -9.73 -43.19 1.58
CA ILE A 505 -10.73 -42.11 1.52
C ILE A 505 -12.08 -42.59 2.05
N LYS A 506 -12.52 -43.80 1.66
CA LYS A 506 -13.72 -44.43 2.20
C LYS A 506 -13.63 -44.64 3.71
N LYS A 507 -12.48 -45.10 4.22
CA LYS A 507 -12.25 -45.24 5.67
C LYS A 507 -12.28 -43.89 6.38
N LEU A 508 -11.71 -42.85 5.77
CA LEU A 508 -11.70 -41.49 6.31
C LEU A 508 -13.13 -40.93 6.43
N ALA A 509 -13.93 -41.05 5.38
CA ALA A 509 -15.33 -40.59 5.36
C ALA A 509 -16.19 -41.28 6.42
N ASN A 510 -15.95 -42.56 6.67
CA ASN A 510 -16.65 -43.34 7.69
C ASN A 510 -16.29 -42.95 9.15
N ARG A 511 -15.26 -42.11 9.35
CA ARG A 511 -14.80 -41.63 10.66
C ARG A 511 -15.22 -40.18 10.89
N LEU A 512 -16.46 -39.97 11.32
CA LEU A 512 -16.92 -38.69 11.89
C LEU A 512 -16.33 -38.39 13.28
N GLU A 513 -15.28 -39.12 13.70
CA GLU A 513 -14.70 -39.05 15.04
C GLU A 513 -14.02 -37.72 15.34
N ASN A 514 -13.53 -36.99 14.32
CA ASN A 514 -12.99 -35.65 14.51
C ASN A 514 -14.13 -34.64 14.71
N LYS A 515 -14.65 -34.60 15.93
CA LYS A 515 -15.73 -33.71 16.36
C LYS A 515 -15.40 -32.24 16.12
N GLU A 516 -14.14 -31.84 16.28
CA GLU A 516 -13.71 -30.45 16.06
C GLU A 516 -13.82 -30.04 14.59
N LEU A 517 -13.34 -30.89 13.67
CA LEU A 517 -13.44 -30.63 12.23
C LEU A 517 -14.89 -30.59 11.77
N PHE A 518 -15.72 -31.51 12.27
CA PHE A 518 -17.16 -31.50 12.03
C PHE A 518 -17.82 -30.21 12.57
N THR A 519 -17.47 -29.78 13.78
CA THR A 519 -17.97 -28.52 14.36
C THR A 519 -17.58 -27.32 13.51
N LYS A 520 -16.34 -27.22 13.02
CA LYS A 520 -15.91 -26.15 12.09
C LYS A 520 -16.75 -26.15 10.81
N ALA A 521 -16.94 -27.32 10.19
CA ALA A 521 -17.73 -27.48 8.98
C ALA A 521 -19.21 -27.10 9.18
N TYR A 522 -19.80 -27.52 10.30
CA TYR A 522 -21.18 -27.19 10.66
C TYR A 522 -21.36 -25.69 10.88
N ILE A 523 -20.44 -25.05 11.61
CA ILE A 523 -20.47 -23.61 11.84
C ILE A 523 -20.37 -22.87 10.49
N GLU A 524 -19.39 -23.20 9.65
CA GLU A 524 -19.28 -22.58 8.32
C GLU A 524 -20.46 -22.85 7.38
N ALA A 525 -21.19 -23.95 7.58
CA ALA A 525 -22.40 -24.25 6.83
C ALA A 525 -23.61 -23.46 7.34
N LEU A 526 -23.72 -23.28 8.66
CA LEU A 526 -24.78 -22.51 9.32
C LEU A 526 -24.66 -21.01 9.01
N PHE A 527 -23.42 -20.51 8.91
CA PHE A 527 -23.14 -19.11 8.60
C PHE A 527 -22.79 -18.96 7.14
N SER A 528 -23.74 -18.47 6.33
CA SER A 528 -23.41 -17.93 5.01
C SER A 528 -22.36 -16.83 5.19
N PRO A 529 -21.19 -16.91 4.53
CA PRO A 529 -20.19 -15.86 4.64
C PRO A 529 -20.85 -14.55 4.24
N LYS A 530 -20.82 -13.55 5.13
CA LYS A 530 -21.17 -12.21 4.71
C LYS A 530 -20.09 -11.81 3.71
N SER A 531 -20.46 -11.62 2.44
CA SER A 531 -19.56 -10.96 1.50
C SER A 531 -19.10 -9.68 2.18
N PRO A 532 -17.79 -9.40 2.25
CA PRO A 532 -17.32 -8.14 2.79
C PRO A 532 -18.00 -7.03 1.98
N VAL A 533 -18.97 -6.34 2.58
CA VAL A 533 -19.69 -5.22 1.95
C VAL A 533 -18.80 -3.98 2.06
N VAL A 534 -17.54 -4.12 1.67
CA VAL A 534 -16.57 -3.04 1.71
C VAL A 534 -16.37 -2.58 0.28
N GLY A 535 -17.24 -1.67 -0.14
CA GLY A 535 -17.01 -0.90 -1.36
C GLY A 535 -15.87 0.08 -1.11
N TYR A 536 -14.69 -0.23 -1.63
CA TYR A 536 -13.56 0.71 -1.59
C TYR A 536 -13.79 1.85 -2.57
N LYS A 537 -13.50 3.08 -2.13
CA LYS A 537 -13.61 4.28 -2.96
C LYS A 537 -12.50 4.33 -4.02
N SER A 538 -11.33 3.80 -3.68
CA SER A 538 -10.14 3.79 -4.54
C SER A 538 -9.19 2.66 -4.17
N LYS A 539 -8.15 2.44 -4.99
CA LYS A 539 -7.06 1.51 -4.67
C LYS A 539 -6.26 1.93 -3.43
N MET A 540 -6.16 3.22 -3.16
CA MET A 540 -5.50 3.74 -1.98
C MET A 540 -6.33 3.44 -0.73
N ASP A 541 -7.64 3.66 -0.80
CA ASP A 541 -8.58 3.30 0.27
C ASP A 541 -8.56 1.79 0.55
N GLU A 542 -8.57 0.96 -0.50
CA GLU A 542 -8.41 -0.50 -0.37
C GLU A 542 -7.14 -0.87 0.40
N PHE A 543 -6.01 -0.30 0.01
CA PHE A 543 -4.72 -0.55 0.63
C PHE A 543 -4.68 -0.14 2.10
N LEU A 544 -5.05 1.11 2.39
CA LEU A 544 -5.01 1.67 3.75
C LEU A 544 -6.01 1.01 4.70
N SER A 545 -7.08 0.43 4.15
CA SER A 545 -8.06 -0.36 4.91
C SER A 545 -7.58 -1.77 5.26
N GLN A 546 -6.68 -2.34 4.45
CA GLN A 546 -6.22 -3.73 4.60
C GLN A 546 -4.90 -3.88 5.36
N ILE A 547 -4.16 -2.79 5.59
CA ILE A 547 -2.91 -2.80 6.36
C ILE A 547 -3.14 -2.40 7.83
N LYS A 548 -2.20 -2.75 8.72
CA LYS A 548 -2.29 -2.47 10.17
C LYS A 548 -1.92 -1.02 10.49
N ILE A 549 -2.63 -0.07 9.90
CA ILE A 549 -2.54 1.34 10.24
C ILE A 549 -3.81 1.80 10.96
N PRO A 550 -3.72 2.88 11.75
CA PRO A 550 -4.89 3.44 12.39
C PRO A 550 -5.95 3.94 11.41
N GLN A 551 -7.22 3.83 11.80
CA GLN A 551 -8.38 4.19 10.96
C GLN A 551 -9.09 5.41 11.55
N SER A 552 -9.60 6.29 10.68
CA SER A 552 -10.32 7.51 11.08
C SER A 552 -11.80 7.25 11.39
N GLY A 553 -12.41 6.22 10.77
CA GLY A 553 -13.80 5.83 11.01
C GLY A 553 -14.87 6.72 10.36
N HIS A 554 -14.49 7.85 9.77
CA HIS A 554 -15.40 8.62 8.92
C HIS A 554 -15.53 7.91 7.57
N LEU A 555 -16.59 7.12 7.40
CA LEU A 555 -16.90 6.50 6.11
C LEU A 555 -17.23 7.57 5.04
N MET A 556 -17.57 8.81 5.41
CA MET A 556 -18.08 9.81 4.45
C MET A 556 -17.77 11.29 4.71
N ASP A 557 -17.02 11.68 5.76
CA ASP A 557 -16.72 13.11 5.94
C ASP A 557 -15.32 13.48 5.42
N PRO A 558 -15.22 14.42 4.46
CA PRO A 558 -13.95 15.07 4.15
C PRO A 558 -13.57 15.92 5.36
N ILE A 559 -12.71 15.38 6.22
CA ILE A 559 -12.03 16.16 7.25
C ILE A 559 -11.19 17.19 6.49
N ASN A 560 -11.63 18.46 6.54
CA ASN A 560 -11.15 19.64 5.82
C ASN A 560 -11.36 19.67 4.29
N LYS A 561 -12.47 20.31 3.88
CA LYS A 561 -12.78 20.71 2.48
C LYS A 561 -11.89 21.83 1.93
N GLU A 562 -10.82 22.21 2.63
CA GLU A 562 -9.90 23.28 2.23
C GLU A 562 -8.46 22.74 2.18
N GLY A 563 -7.69 23.12 1.16
CA GLY A 563 -6.27 22.75 1.01
C GLY A 563 -5.95 21.77 -0.12
N ILE A 564 -4.66 21.48 -0.29
CA ILE A 564 -4.06 20.69 -1.39
C ILE A 564 -4.61 19.27 -1.44
N THR A 565 -4.95 18.69 -0.30
CA THR A 565 -5.49 17.33 -0.18
C THR A 565 -6.81 17.15 -0.93
N ASN A 566 -7.57 18.23 -1.18
CA ASN A 566 -8.79 18.19 -1.99
C ASN A 566 -8.54 18.14 -3.50
N GLN A 567 -7.36 18.59 -3.98
CA GLN A 567 -7.00 18.48 -5.39
C GLN A 567 -6.42 17.10 -5.73
N LEU A 568 -5.91 16.40 -4.72
CA LEU A 568 -5.39 15.05 -4.87
C LEU A 568 -6.57 14.07 -4.86
N ARG A 569 -6.95 13.60 -6.05
CA ARG A 569 -8.04 12.65 -6.22
C ARG A 569 -7.82 11.41 -5.34
N ASP A 570 -8.86 11.02 -4.61
CA ASP A 570 -8.84 9.86 -3.71
C ASP A 570 -7.73 9.91 -2.63
N PHE A 571 -7.28 11.12 -2.25
CA PHE A 571 -6.37 11.31 -1.14
C PHE A 571 -7.00 10.85 0.17
N ASP A 572 -6.17 10.23 1.02
CA ASP A 572 -6.60 9.61 2.24
C ASP A 572 -5.69 10.02 3.40
N GLU A 573 -6.29 10.64 4.42
CA GLU A 573 -5.56 11.13 5.59
C GLU A 573 -4.88 10.02 6.41
N ARG A 574 -5.26 8.76 6.23
CA ARG A 574 -4.56 7.63 6.86
C ARG A 574 -3.13 7.47 6.36
N LEU A 575 -2.76 8.08 5.23
CA LEU A 575 -1.36 8.18 4.76
C LEU A 575 -0.43 8.84 5.76
N SER A 576 -0.96 9.68 6.64
CA SER A 576 -0.18 10.24 7.74
C SER A 576 0.50 9.15 8.60
N ALA A 577 -0.10 7.97 8.76
CA ALA A 577 0.53 6.86 9.47
C ALA A 577 1.82 6.36 8.77
N ILE A 578 1.90 6.50 7.45
CA ILE A 578 3.08 6.18 6.64
C ILE A 578 4.08 7.34 6.68
N TYR A 579 3.62 8.59 6.72
CA TYR A 579 4.51 9.73 6.94
C TYR A 579 5.26 9.64 8.29
N LEU A 580 4.55 9.31 9.37
CA LEU A 580 5.13 9.21 10.70
C LEU A 580 6.04 8.01 10.88
N LYS A 581 5.66 6.88 10.30
CA LYS A 581 6.50 5.71 10.24
C LYS A 581 6.52 5.24 8.80
N PRO A 582 7.53 5.61 8.00
CA PRO A 582 7.68 5.10 6.65
C PRO A 582 7.62 3.57 6.65
N LEU A 583 7.03 2.99 5.60
CA LEU A 583 7.00 1.54 5.45
C LEU A 583 8.41 1.01 5.24
N GLU A 584 8.84 0.13 6.14
CA GLU A 584 10.14 -0.55 6.07
C GLU A 584 10.04 -1.84 5.25
N ILE A 585 11.19 -2.40 4.88
CA ILE A 585 11.22 -3.75 4.32
C ILE A 585 10.76 -4.72 5.41
N ARG A 586 9.81 -5.62 5.09
CA ARG A 586 9.13 -6.49 6.07
C ARG A 586 8.41 -5.72 7.17
N ASP A 587 7.78 -4.60 6.80
CA ASP A 587 7.01 -3.84 7.77
C ASP A 587 5.90 -4.72 8.37
N SER A 588 5.92 -4.87 9.70
CA SER A 588 4.92 -5.61 10.46
C SER A 588 3.46 -5.20 10.17
N ARG A 589 3.25 -3.98 9.64
CA ARG A 589 1.94 -3.48 9.22
C ARG A 589 1.39 -4.14 7.97
N LEU A 590 2.26 -4.70 7.14
CA LEU A 590 1.92 -5.43 5.91
C LEU A 590 1.82 -6.94 6.15
N ASP A 591 2.42 -7.47 7.22
CA ASP A 591 2.40 -8.89 7.54
C ASP A 591 0.97 -9.44 7.68
N ARG A 592 0.71 -10.61 7.08
CA ARG A 592 -0.62 -11.25 7.05
C ARG A 592 -1.72 -10.38 6.43
N THR A 593 -1.34 -9.51 5.50
CA THR A 593 -2.27 -8.75 4.66
C THR A 593 -2.04 -9.10 3.20
N PRO A 594 -3.00 -8.80 2.31
CA PRO A 594 -2.79 -8.94 0.87
C PRO A 594 -1.62 -8.10 0.31
N TYR A 595 -1.02 -7.20 1.10
CA TYR A 595 0.10 -6.35 0.72
C TYR A 595 1.41 -6.73 1.41
N ALA A 596 1.51 -7.93 2.00
CA ALA A 596 2.76 -8.45 2.57
C ALA A 596 3.93 -8.43 1.56
N ARG A 597 3.61 -8.53 0.25
CA ARG A 597 4.55 -8.46 -0.88
C ARG A 597 4.57 -7.11 -1.60
N LEU A 598 4.22 -6.01 -0.93
CA LEU A 598 4.32 -4.68 -1.54
C LEU A 598 5.74 -4.48 -2.08
N THR A 599 5.87 -4.18 -3.38
CA THR A 599 7.20 -4.06 -4.00
C THR A 599 8.00 -2.90 -3.42
N ASP A 600 9.34 -2.99 -3.44
CA ASP A 600 10.22 -1.93 -2.93
C ASP A 600 9.95 -0.58 -3.60
N HIS A 601 9.83 -0.58 -4.93
CA HIS A 601 9.49 0.62 -5.69
C HIS A 601 8.12 1.21 -5.29
N ALA A 602 7.11 0.37 -5.04
CA ALA A 602 5.80 0.86 -4.60
C ALA A 602 5.88 1.46 -3.19
N ARG A 603 6.58 0.78 -2.28
CA ARG A 603 6.81 1.20 -0.90
C ARG A 603 7.57 2.53 -0.82
N GLU A 604 8.68 2.66 -1.54
CA GLU A 604 9.53 3.85 -1.55
C GLU A 604 8.83 5.05 -2.16
N ASN A 605 8.15 4.87 -3.29
CA ASN A 605 7.36 5.95 -3.89
C ASN A 605 6.23 6.40 -2.97
N LEU A 606 5.55 5.47 -2.30
CA LEU A 606 4.49 5.82 -1.35
C LEU A 606 5.04 6.60 -0.16
N ASN A 607 6.14 6.12 0.45
CA ASN A 607 6.83 6.81 1.54
C ASN A 607 7.26 8.23 1.13
N LYS A 608 7.86 8.36 -0.06
CA LYS A 608 8.34 9.63 -0.59
C LYS A 608 7.20 10.60 -0.84
N ILE A 609 6.11 10.17 -1.46
CA ILE A 609 4.97 11.04 -1.75
C ILE A 609 4.24 11.43 -0.46
N ALA A 610 4.07 10.51 0.48
CA ALA A 610 3.53 10.85 1.80
C ALA A 610 4.41 11.90 2.50
N HIS A 611 5.73 11.74 2.45
CA HIS A 611 6.67 12.74 2.97
C HIS A 611 6.55 14.09 2.25
N ASP A 612 6.57 14.12 0.92
CA ASP A 612 6.46 15.35 0.11
C ASP A 612 5.16 16.12 0.42
N ILE A 613 4.04 15.41 0.64
CA ILE A 613 2.74 16.03 0.96
C ILE A 613 2.72 16.56 2.40
N TYR A 614 3.04 15.74 3.40
CA TYR A 614 2.88 16.12 4.80
C TYR A 614 3.95 17.10 5.29
N SER A 615 5.20 16.99 4.82
CA SER A 615 6.28 17.92 5.22
C SER A 615 6.08 19.34 4.71
N ARG A 616 5.35 19.50 3.59
CA ARG A 616 5.10 20.79 2.92
C ARG A 616 3.63 21.17 2.89
N ARG A 617 2.78 20.51 3.68
CA ARG A 617 1.32 20.65 3.58
C ARG A 617 0.85 22.10 3.64
N GLN A 618 1.37 22.87 4.61
CA GLN A 618 1.01 24.28 4.76
C GLN A 618 1.53 25.16 3.63
N GLU A 619 2.74 24.89 3.14
CA GLU A 619 3.28 25.57 1.96
C GLU A 619 2.37 25.31 0.76
N LEU A 620 1.99 24.05 0.51
CA LEU A 620 1.12 23.65 -0.58
C LEU A 620 -0.29 24.25 -0.46
N ASP A 621 -0.88 24.26 0.73
CA ASP A 621 -2.17 24.90 1.01
C ASP A 621 -2.12 26.41 0.72
N LYS A 622 -1.03 27.07 1.13
CA LYS A 622 -0.79 28.48 0.84
C LYS A 622 -0.60 28.73 -0.65
N LEU A 623 0.19 27.91 -1.34
CA LEU A 623 0.38 27.98 -2.78
C LEU A 623 -0.94 27.82 -3.53
N LEU A 624 -1.79 26.89 -3.08
CA LEU A 624 -3.12 26.71 -3.63
C LEU A 624 -4.01 27.94 -3.42
N SER A 625 -4.05 28.49 -2.21
CA SER A 625 -4.81 29.72 -1.90
C SER A 625 -4.32 30.91 -2.75
N ILE A 626 -3.01 31.05 -2.92
CA ILE A 626 -2.41 32.07 -3.79
C ILE A 626 -2.82 31.86 -5.25
N LYS A 627 -2.75 30.62 -5.75
CA LYS A 627 -3.16 30.29 -7.12
C LYS A 627 -4.59 30.74 -7.37
N THR A 628 -5.53 30.34 -6.51
CA THR A 628 -6.95 30.70 -6.65
C THR A 628 -7.17 32.21 -6.59
N THR A 629 -6.47 32.90 -5.70
CA THR A 629 -6.56 34.37 -5.59
C THR A 629 -6.04 35.05 -6.85
N TRP A 630 -4.88 34.63 -7.36
CA TRP A 630 -4.31 35.22 -8.57
C TRP A 630 -5.09 34.87 -9.82
N GLU A 631 -5.71 33.69 -9.92
CA GLU A 631 -6.63 33.36 -11.02
C GLU A 631 -7.77 34.39 -11.10
N ALA A 632 -8.42 34.67 -9.98
CA ALA A 632 -9.49 35.66 -9.91
C ALA A 632 -8.99 37.09 -10.22
N GLU A 633 -7.81 37.47 -9.73
CA GLU A 633 -7.23 38.79 -10.01
C GLU A 633 -6.78 38.94 -11.47
N ILE A 634 -6.24 37.90 -12.08
CA ILE A 634 -5.87 37.85 -13.50
C ILE A 634 -7.14 37.98 -14.36
N GLU A 635 -8.18 37.19 -14.05
CA GLU A 635 -9.45 37.24 -14.78
C GLU A 635 -10.11 38.61 -14.65
N LYS A 636 -10.13 39.18 -13.45
CA LYS A 636 -10.64 40.53 -13.21
C LYS A 636 -9.89 41.58 -14.03
N PHE A 637 -8.55 41.53 -14.03
CA PHE A 637 -7.74 42.44 -14.85
C PHE A 637 -8.08 42.30 -16.33
N GLU A 638 -8.20 41.07 -16.84
CA GLU A 638 -8.54 40.81 -18.23
C GLU A 638 -9.94 41.32 -18.61
N GLN A 639 -10.91 41.22 -17.71
CA GLN A 639 -12.25 41.79 -17.87
C GLN A 639 -12.24 43.32 -17.88
N GLU A 640 -11.47 43.95 -17.00
CA GLU A 640 -11.31 45.41 -16.94
C GLU A 640 -10.57 45.98 -18.16
N HIS A 641 -9.76 45.15 -18.83
CA HIS A 641 -8.92 45.52 -19.98
C HIS A 641 -9.29 44.80 -21.30
N LEU A 642 -10.54 44.36 -21.45
CA LEU A 642 -11.01 43.55 -22.60
C LEU A 642 -10.61 44.12 -23.97
N LEU A 643 -10.61 45.45 -24.12
CA LEU A 643 -10.25 46.12 -25.37
C LEU A 643 -8.74 46.10 -25.66
N GLN A 644 -7.91 46.06 -24.62
CA GLN A 644 -6.45 46.09 -24.70
C GLN A 644 -5.85 44.68 -24.81
N ILE A 645 -6.53 43.64 -24.30
CA ILE A 645 -6.03 42.25 -24.31
C ILE A 645 -5.58 41.78 -25.71
N PRO A 646 -6.33 42.00 -26.82
CA PRO A 646 -5.87 41.57 -28.14
C PRO A 646 -4.53 42.21 -28.55
N GLN A 647 -4.31 43.47 -28.19
CA GLN A 647 -3.07 44.18 -28.49
C GLN A 647 -1.94 43.74 -27.56
N MET A 648 -2.22 43.51 -26.28
CA MET A 648 -1.27 42.91 -25.33
C MET A 648 -0.77 41.55 -25.82
N LEU A 649 -1.68 40.70 -26.31
CA LEU A 649 -1.32 39.39 -26.86
C LEU A 649 -0.43 39.51 -28.11
N LYS A 650 -0.67 40.49 -28.99
CA LYS A 650 0.21 40.78 -30.13
C LYS A 650 1.60 41.22 -29.68
N ILE A 651 1.70 42.07 -28.65
CA ILE A 651 2.98 42.52 -28.09
C ILE A 651 3.73 41.34 -27.43
N MET A 652 3.01 40.45 -26.74
CA MET A 652 3.59 39.22 -26.19
C MET A 652 4.11 38.30 -27.29
N GLU A 653 3.35 38.14 -28.37
CA GLU A 653 3.70 37.32 -29.53
C GLU A 653 4.92 37.88 -30.27
N SER A 654 4.93 39.19 -30.56
CA SER A 654 6.09 39.84 -31.18
C SER A 654 7.32 39.75 -30.30
N SER A 655 7.17 39.99 -28.99
CA SER A 655 8.27 39.86 -28.04
C SER A 655 8.82 38.43 -27.97
N LEU A 656 7.98 37.39 -28.11
CA LEU A 656 8.46 36.01 -28.20
C LEU A 656 9.14 35.72 -29.54
N HIS A 657 8.60 36.22 -30.65
CA HIS A 657 9.18 36.04 -31.97
C HIS A 657 10.52 36.77 -32.13
N ASP A 658 10.67 37.93 -31.50
CA ASP A 658 11.87 38.76 -31.46
C ASP A 658 12.98 38.21 -30.54
N THR A 659 12.77 37.05 -29.91
CA THR A 659 13.83 36.40 -29.14
C THR A 659 14.77 35.64 -30.08
N ASN A 660 16.00 36.12 -30.21
CA ASN A 660 17.05 35.36 -30.90
C ASN A 660 17.39 34.12 -30.07
N ALA A 661 17.31 32.94 -30.68
CA ALA A 661 17.64 31.64 -30.09
C ALA A 661 19.17 31.46 -29.91
N TYR A 662 19.82 32.38 -29.20
CA TYR A 662 21.22 32.23 -28.78
C TYR A 662 21.30 31.83 -27.30
N GLU A 663 22.04 30.73 -27.07
CA GLU A 663 22.32 30.01 -25.81
C GLU A 663 21.30 28.94 -25.37
N ILE A 664 21.15 27.92 -26.21
CA ILE A 664 21.12 26.52 -25.73
C ILE A 664 22.57 26.11 -25.47
N ALA A 665 23.12 26.43 -24.29
CA ALA A 665 24.22 25.70 -23.65
C ALA A 665 24.66 26.40 -22.36
N SER A 666 24.75 25.61 -21.29
CA SER A 666 25.47 25.88 -20.04
C SER A 666 24.86 26.90 -19.06
N ARG A 667 24.11 26.39 -18.08
CA ARG A 667 24.51 26.49 -16.66
C ARG A 667 23.88 25.36 -15.85
N SER A 668 24.77 24.64 -15.17
CA SER A 668 24.52 23.54 -14.26
C SER A 668 23.47 23.87 -13.19
N SER A 669 22.84 22.81 -12.70
CA SER A 669 21.95 22.67 -11.54
C SER A 669 22.48 23.21 -10.18
N ALA A 670 23.48 24.09 -10.16
CA ALA A 670 24.17 24.56 -8.95
C ALA A 670 23.86 26.02 -8.53
N GLN A 671 22.96 26.72 -9.23
CA GLN A 671 22.46 28.04 -8.79
C GLN A 671 20.93 28.15 -8.88
N ALA A 672 20.23 27.05 -8.62
CA ALA A 672 18.87 27.12 -8.12
C ALA A 672 18.92 27.69 -6.69
N ASN A 673 19.01 29.02 -6.55
CA ASN A 673 18.45 29.67 -5.36
C ASN A 673 17.06 29.06 -5.21
N SER A 674 16.82 28.35 -4.11
CA SER A 674 15.61 27.55 -3.96
C SER A 674 14.40 28.43 -4.27
N LEU A 675 13.42 27.87 -4.99
CA LEU A 675 12.25 28.64 -5.39
C LEU A 675 11.53 29.24 -4.16
N SER A 676 11.68 28.59 -2.99
CA SER A 676 11.37 29.10 -1.66
C SER A 676 12.12 30.39 -1.26
N GLN A 677 13.42 30.55 -1.56
CA GLN A 677 14.13 31.82 -1.37
C GLN A 677 13.65 32.95 -2.29
N ARG A 678 13.23 32.64 -3.53
CA ARG A 678 12.69 33.64 -4.48
C ARG A 678 11.28 34.07 -4.08
N LEU A 679 10.43 33.12 -3.70
CA LEU A 679 9.11 33.37 -3.12
C LEU A 679 9.24 34.13 -1.78
N ALA A 680 10.15 33.73 -0.89
CA ALA A 680 10.41 34.41 0.37
C ALA A 680 10.89 35.84 0.17
N ARG A 681 11.80 36.13 -0.78
CA ARG A 681 12.21 37.52 -1.09
C ARG A 681 11.04 38.35 -1.63
N PHE A 682 10.18 37.78 -2.46
CA PHE A 682 8.98 38.45 -2.93
C PHE A 682 8.00 38.73 -1.77
N PHE A 683 7.67 37.72 -0.95
CA PHE A 683 6.79 37.85 0.22
C PHE A 683 7.35 38.79 1.29
N LEU A 684 8.67 38.80 1.53
CA LEU A 684 9.32 39.75 2.44
C LEU A 684 9.29 41.18 1.90
N SER A 685 9.37 41.37 0.58
CA SER A 685 9.23 42.69 -0.05
C SER A 685 7.78 43.19 -0.06
N TRP A 686 6.80 42.26 -0.11
CA TRP A 686 5.38 42.56 -0.12
C TRP A 686 4.82 42.77 1.30
N GLY A 687 5.26 41.97 2.28
CA GLY A 687 4.94 42.12 3.70
C GLY A 687 5.43 43.45 4.29
N LYS A 688 6.63 43.92 3.89
CA LYS A 688 7.11 45.26 4.26
C LYS A 688 6.27 46.39 3.66
N LYS A 689 5.57 46.16 2.54
CA LYS A 689 4.68 47.15 1.91
C LYS A 689 3.27 47.11 2.50
N SER A 690 2.74 45.95 2.88
CA SER A 690 1.42 45.84 3.54
C SER A 690 1.43 46.40 4.97
N GLU A 691 2.52 46.20 5.74
CA GLU A 691 2.68 46.84 7.07
C GLU A 691 2.68 48.38 7.00
N THR A 692 3.24 48.97 5.93
CA THR A 692 3.21 50.44 5.74
C THR A 692 1.83 50.97 5.38
N SER A 693 0.97 50.17 4.73
CA SER A 693 -0.45 50.51 4.52
C SER A 693 -1.28 50.35 5.80
N TYR A 694 -1.01 49.32 6.60
CA TYR A 694 -1.74 49.08 7.85
C TYR A 694 -1.38 50.10 8.96
N LYS A 695 -0.10 50.51 9.06
CA LYS A 695 0.32 51.60 9.98
C LYS A 695 -0.16 52.98 9.55
N LYS A 696 -0.40 53.22 8.24
CA LYS A 696 -1.04 54.46 7.75
C LYS A 696 -2.54 54.52 8.06
N SER A 697 -3.24 53.40 8.00
CA SER A 697 -4.66 53.30 8.40
C SER A 697 -4.87 53.66 9.88
N ARG A 698 -3.99 53.23 10.80
CA ARG A 698 -4.09 53.58 12.23
C ARG A 698 -3.73 55.03 12.58
N LYS A 699 -2.92 55.73 11.77
CA LYS A 699 -2.63 57.17 12.01
C LYS A 699 -3.73 58.10 11.50
N ASN A 700 -4.56 57.67 10.55
CA ASN A 700 -5.68 58.47 10.05
C ASN A 700 -6.95 58.40 10.90
N ASN A 701 -7.01 57.53 11.92
CA ASN A 701 -8.14 57.43 12.86
C ASN A 701 -7.89 58.13 14.22
N ARG A 702 -6.99 59.13 14.28
CA ARG A 702 -6.80 59.99 15.48
C ARG A 702 -7.23 61.45 15.30
N PHE A 703 -7.81 61.79 14.16
CA PHE A 703 -8.58 63.03 13.98
C PHE A 703 -9.82 62.73 13.16
N ARG A 704 -10.82 62.16 13.84
CA ARG A 704 -12.25 62.41 13.63
C ARG A 704 -13.02 61.86 14.81
#